data_AF-A0A0F0INK8-F1
#
_entry.id   AF-A0A0F0INK8-F1
#
_cell.length_a   1.000
_cell.length_b   1.000
_cell.length_c   1.000
_cell.angle_alpha   90.00
_cell.angle_beta   90.00
_cell.angle_gamma   90.00
#
_symmetry.space_group_name_H-M   'P 1'
#
loop_
_entity.id
_entity.type
_entity.pdbx_description
1 polymer ?
#
loop_
_entity_poly.entity_id
_entity_poly.type
_entity_poly.pdbx_seq_one_letter_code
_entity_poly.pdbx_strand_id
1 'polypeptide(L)'
;MGSMEGFPSKLAAPIVRGNIIKDGVLRYPPTSVKVVIVGGGISSLFAALECWRKGHDVQVLERGANVSDAGDVVGIGPSAWETLQKYPSMVQEWNQITDDPLWYFCGEDGSAVAPPSEYEYNSEGVAQHASFPLRIKPLMARSALAHMLASQCERLGIPLIFNVSIVDYEEDTSYGTATATSTDGRRFTGEVVIAADGIGTKSHKVILGDDVKAISTGFAIYRLRCPISRLENAPAFQQLYQKMGRAEIRLGPVGHLHYALTMTKDYVALGLSVEDDGTATESWSATVPSDYVLSKHPEVQKCQPIIAEIIRNVPDNTIVRWPLTMRNPQPKWTSTDGHVVQIGDSAHSFLPTSGNGATMAVEDALSIAECLRLGAENVGMATRVHQLLRSLMRIDMSEMEVTSTQSLVEGPNSGQPRKRPRPVISCLRCREKKLKCDRVTPCENCTKAGCPADCVYNQGSNSIDKAKRVRLSSATIDQQSAPRGESGGGVGIGIIEDLQQRVIRLEERLALGSRVANTDLAEDASVPQISSDLQPYEVVSESDTARPFLGTLVIKGTRTRYHGQNNRITLLNQFPKAKEFIAQCSENSTIVDLAREVRFLQGKLPGHLDSPASTVDGRGSPELVQLRASLPAKSICDLLLRTYTNNYEKIFRIIHVPSFLREYAQFWAEPDHELYQSSSAFIPQLAAICTISLALDGQRTKVNDSALWEYLNGPAITLIQLWLQNLTRKQRTDLATLQVETLLLLSRRLRLVPAEELWKATGTLVRSAMVTGLHLNLAKCTELSVFQAQVRRRLWFTIVEMDLEASIASGMPVMTSPHDVGPPPANLDDSDFDESTSELPPEKGPSDLTDSLYQISLATSLADRLRAMSVVRIAREQIDLSELAQQGSRIVEHLQQIPRVLKQGNASMNNNDPAMLLNCVLLEVYTRRPLLCLYRPIVLGDPRDDLRFPEICRVCLESSLANLSYQDNFNPSVADLEVCNLGAYWDLFQTFCQNDILWDALSVCGYIRLSSQRNIFESQKSDRALGSSTHSKASLIRIVESTLDSLTARISEAGSNLKDILLLAVVLQSVRARGSTQVQGERMSQGASKALSACRQHLLPAVAEDSLALSLTDFAQMLQTTQPMFTSDGQGSFTSSAQLNLPEDFLAQSSALAMEFSNFQGDPFIFENNSFTWDV
;
A
#
# COMPACT_ATOMS: atom_id res chain seq x y z
N MET A 1 -20.89 -59.85 -9.56
CA MET A 1 -21.96 -59.41 -10.49
C MET A 1 -22.67 -58.23 -9.86
N GLY A 2 -23.13 -57.26 -10.66
CA GLY A 2 -23.57 -55.94 -10.19
C GLY A 2 -22.36 -55.02 -9.93
N SER A 3 -21.89 -54.18 -10.84
CA SER A 3 -22.52 -53.04 -11.55
C SER A 3 -22.49 -51.74 -10.72
N MET A 4 -21.37 -51.01 -10.80
CA MET A 4 -21.31 -49.57 -10.51
C MET A 4 -21.16 -48.81 -11.83
N GLU A 5 -22.24 -48.23 -12.32
CA GLU A 5 -22.22 -47.15 -13.31
C GLU A 5 -22.64 -45.87 -12.57
N GLY A 6 -22.06 -44.70 -12.90
CA GLY A 6 -22.49 -43.46 -12.23
C GLY A 6 -21.55 -42.25 -12.16
N PHE A 7 -20.35 -42.26 -12.77
CA PHE A 7 -19.55 -41.04 -12.91
C PHE A 7 -19.77 -40.39 -14.29
N PRO A 8 -20.28 -39.14 -14.37
CA PRO A 8 -20.55 -38.49 -15.64
C PRO A 8 -19.26 -38.02 -16.32
N SER A 9 -18.93 -38.60 -17.48
CA SER A 9 -17.75 -38.28 -18.27
C SER A 9 -17.86 -36.91 -18.97
N LYS A 10 -17.61 -35.81 -18.24
CA LYS A 10 -17.57 -34.43 -18.78
C LYS A 10 -16.23 -33.72 -18.56
N LEU A 11 -15.15 -34.33 -19.06
CA LEU A 11 -13.89 -33.62 -19.32
C LEU A 11 -13.14 -34.16 -20.56
N ALA A 12 -13.90 -34.61 -21.56
CA ALA A 12 -13.37 -34.83 -22.91
C ALA A 12 -13.08 -33.47 -23.57
N ALA A 13 -11.88 -32.94 -23.35
CA ALA A 13 -11.37 -31.80 -24.12
C ALA A 13 -11.41 -32.13 -25.62
N PRO A 14 -11.56 -31.13 -26.52
CA PRO A 14 -11.54 -31.38 -27.96
C PRO A 14 -10.24 -32.11 -28.34
N ILE A 15 -10.36 -33.25 -29.01
CA ILE A 15 -9.20 -33.99 -29.54
C ILE A 15 -8.71 -33.24 -30.78
N VAL A 16 -7.98 -32.15 -30.54
CA VAL A 16 -7.22 -31.43 -31.55
C VAL A 16 -6.21 -32.41 -32.15
N ARG A 17 -6.20 -32.53 -33.48
CA ARG A 17 -5.31 -33.43 -34.20
C ARG A 17 -3.85 -33.02 -33.94
N GLY A 18 -3.12 -33.82 -33.16
CA GLY A 18 -1.71 -33.57 -32.82
C GLY A 18 -1.30 -33.94 -31.39
N ASN A 19 -2.26 -34.09 -30.47
CA ASN A 19 -1.95 -34.47 -29.08
C ASN A 19 -1.40 -35.90 -28.98
N ILE A 20 -0.36 -36.09 -28.16
CA ILE A 20 0.26 -37.40 -27.89
C ILE A 20 -0.05 -37.79 -26.45
N ILE A 21 -0.47 -39.04 -26.22
CA ILE A 21 -0.59 -39.61 -24.87
C ILE A 21 0.55 -40.59 -24.64
N LYS A 22 1.33 -40.41 -23.57
CA LYS A 22 2.44 -41.29 -23.15
C LYS A 22 2.43 -41.43 -21.63
N ASP A 23 2.55 -42.65 -21.11
CA ASP A 23 2.43 -42.94 -19.66
C ASP A 23 1.13 -42.36 -19.02
N GLY A 24 0.04 -42.34 -19.79
CA GLY A 24 -1.23 -41.71 -19.41
C GLY A 24 -1.24 -40.17 -19.41
N VAL A 25 -0.09 -39.52 -19.62
CA VAL A 25 0.07 -38.07 -19.66
C VAL A 25 -0.32 -37.52 -21.03
N LEU A 26 -1.17 -36.50 -21.06
CA LEU A 26 -1.54 -35.75 -22.27
C LEU A 26 -0.48 -34.69 -22.60
N ARG A 27 0.27 -34.90 -23.68
CA ARG A 27 1.15 -33.90 -24.30
C ARG A 27 0.36 -33.02 -25.27
N TYR A 28 0.53 -31.71 -25.13
CA TYR A 28 0.05 -30.70 -26.07
C TYR A 28 0.82 -30.77 -27.41
N PRO A 29 0.33 -30.12 -28.48
CA PRO A 29 1.01 -30.10 -29.77
C PRO A 29 2.42 -29.47 -29.65
N PRO A 30 3.42 -29.93 -30.44
CA PRO A 30 4.77 -29.40 -30.35
C PRO A 30 4.85 -27.89 -30.66
N THR A 31 5.55 -27.12 -29.82
CA THR A 31 5.65 -25.64 -29.98
C THR A 31 6.95 -25.19 -30.65
N SER A 32 7.78 -26.11 -31.15
CA SER A 32 9.16 -25.91 -31.63
C SER A 32 10.20 -25.30 -30.66
N VAL A 33 9.79 -24.76 -29.52
CA VAL A 33 10.70 -24.22 -28.48
C VAL A 33 11.50 -25.36 -27.83
N LYS A 34 12.83 -25.21 -27.81
CA LYS A 34 13.80 -26.09 -27.16
C LYS A 34 14.30 -25.49 -25.86
N VAL A 35 14.05 -26.20 -24.77
CA VAL A 35 14.34 -25.81 -23.39
C VAL A 35 15.53 -26.59 -22.87
N VAL A 36 16.58 -25.89 -22.45
CA VAL A 36 17.76 -26.48 -21.79
C VAL A 36 17.68 -26.18 -20.30
N ILE A 37 17.43 -27.19 -19.46
CA ILE A 37 17.30 -27.02 -18.01
C ILE A 37 18.60 -27.44 -17.34
N VAL A 38 19.14 -26.60 -16.47
CA VAL A 38 20.38 -26.88 -15.72
C VAL A 38 20.05 -27.18 -14.26
N GLY A 39 20.65 -28.26 -13.75
CA GLY A 39 20.33 -28.89 -12.46
C GLY A 39 19.32 -30.03 -12.60
N GLY A 40 19.44 -31.05 -11.75
CA GLY A 40 18.52 -32.18 -11.58
C GLY A 40 17.78 -32.16 -10.24
N GLY A 41 17.42 -30.96 -9.75
CA GLY A 41 16.66 -30.75 -8.52
C GLY A 41 15.14 -30.83 -8.73
N ILE A 42 14.39 -30.57 -7.66
CA ILE A 42 12.90 -30.63 -7.66
C ILE A 42 12.32 -29.63 -8.68
N SER A 43 12.77 -28.37 -8.66
CA SER A 43 12.40 -27.34 -9.66
C SER A 43 12.68 -27.80 -11.08
N SER A 44 13.89 -28.28 -11.32
CA SER A 44 14.41 -28.65 -12.63
C SER A 44 13.64 -29.81 -13.24
N LEU A 45 13.37 -30.87 -12.45
CA LEU A 45 12.65 -32.04 -12.91
C LEU A 45 11.15 -31.76 -13.10
N PHE A 46 10.51 -30.99 -12.21
CA PHE A 46 9.12 -30.55 -12.44
C PHE A 46 9.00 -29.66 -13.69
N ALA A 47 9.95 -28.74 -13.89
CA ALA A 47 9.98 -27.89 -15.08
C ALA A 47 10.19 -28.71 -16.35
N ALA A 48 10.99 -29.78 -16.28
CA ALA A 48 11.19 -30.68 -17.41
C ALA A 48 9.90 -31.41 -17.82
N LEU A 49 9.21 -32.00 -16.83
CA LEU A 49 7.91 -32.66 -17.01
C LEU A 49 6.88 -31.71 -17.63
N GLU A 50 6.71 -30.52 -17.03
CA GLU A 50 5.71 -29.56 -17.49
C GLU A 50 6.05 -28.96 -18.86
N CYS A 51 7.30 -28.58 -19.12
CA CYS A 51 7.70 -28.08 -20.44
C CYS A 51 7.46 -29.15 -21.52
N TRP A 52 7.82 -30.41 -21.26
CA TRP A 52 7.54 -31.52 -22.17
C TRP A 52 6.03 -31.66 -22.40
N ARG A 53 5.22 -31.67 -21.33
CA ARG A 53 3.76 -31.82 -21.38
C ARG A 53 3.10 -30.69 -22.15
N LYS A 54 3.64 -29.47 -22.05
CA LYS A 54 3.19 -28.26 -22.75
C LYS A 54 3.61 -28.18 -24.21
N GLY A 55 4.41 -29.13 -24.70
CA GLY A 55 4.76 -29.29 -26.12
C GLY A 55 6.16 -28.83 -26.48
N HIS A 56 6.99 -28.42 -25.52
CA HIS A 56 8.38 -28.04 -25.77
C HIS A 56 9.26 -29.26 -25.99
N ASP A 57 10.36 -29.09 -26.74
CA ASP A 57 11.49 -30.01 -26.68
C ASP A 57 12.34 -29.66 -25.45
N VAL A 58 12.86 -30.65 -24.72
CA VAL A 58 13.42 -30.44 -23.38
C VAL A 58 14.58 -31.38 -23.11
N GLN A 59 15.68 -30.86 -22.56
CA GLN A 59 16.76 -31.65 -21.98
C GLN A 59 17.16 -31.10 -20.60
N VAL A 60 17.56 -31.97 -19.69
CA VAL A 60 18.03 -31.62 -18.33
C VAL A 60 19.50 -31.97 -18.18
N LEU A 61 20.30 -31.07 -17.60
CA LEU A 61 21.74 -31.22 -17.41
C LEU A 61 22.05 -31.30 -15.90
N GLU A 62 22.56 -32.43 -15.41
CA GLU A 62 22.92 -32.60 -13.99
C GLU A 62 24.43 -32.89 -13.85
N ARG A 63 25.06 -32.28 -12.85
CA ARG A 63 26.50 -32.40 -12.59
C ARG A 63 26.89 -33.73 -11.93
N GLY A 64 26.00 -34.32 -11.14
CA GLY A 64 26.16 -35.64 -10.53
C GLY A 64 26.10 -36.76 -11.57
N ALA A 65 26.54 -37.96 -11.16
CA ALA A 65 26.47 -39.16 -11.99
C ALA A 65 25.07 -39.82 -12.02
N ASN A 66 24.21 -39.43 -11.07
CA ASN A 66 22.86 -39.93 -10.85
C ASN A 66 22.03 -38.87 -10.10
N VAL A 67 20.73 -39.14 -9.88
CA VAL A 67 19.87 -38.35 -8.99
C VAL A 67 20.37 -38.47 -7.55
N SER A 68 20.42 -37.35 -6.82
CA SER A 68 21.02 -37.29 -5.49
C SER A 68 20.11 -37.85 -4.39
N ASP A 69 20.62 -38.86 -3.67
CA ASP A 69 20.02 -39.36 -2.43
C ASP A 69 20.17 -38.39 -1.22
N ALA A 70 20.92 -37.30 -1.39
CA ALA A 70 21.28 -36.41 -0.29
C ALA A 70 20.14 -35.45 0.10
N GLY A 71 19.58 -35.69 1.28
CA GLY A 71 18.55 -34.86 1.88
C GLY A 71 17.83 -35.55 3.04
N ASP A 72 17.14 -34.74 3.82
CA ASP A 72 16.23 -35.15 4.88
C ASP A 72 14.79 -35.22 4.36
N VAL A 73 13.98 -34.19 4.61
CA VAL A 73 12.54 -34.14 4.33
C VAL A 73 12.18 -32.88 3.58
N VAL A 74 11.07 -32.92 2.86
CA VAL A 74 10.51 -31.80 2.11
C VAL A 74 9.01 -31.73 2.30
N GLY A 75 8.52 -30.50 2.44
CA GLY A 75 7.09 -30.16 2.41
C GLY A 75 6.68 -29.69 1.02
N ILE A 76 5.54 -30.17 0.51
CA ILE A 76 4.92 -29.68 -0.73
C ILE A 76 3.46 -29.30 -0.44
N GLY A 77 3.12 -28.04 -0.68
CA GLY A 77 1.79 -27.47 -0.41
C GLY A 77 0.73 -27.77 -1.48
N PRO A 78 -0.54 -27.41 -1.22
CA PRO A 78 -1.69 -27.75 -2.08
C PRO A 78 -1.63 -27.17 -3.51
N SER A 79 -0.91 -26.07 -3.74
CA SER A 79 -0.78 -25.43 -5.06
C SER A 79 -0.05 -26.31 -6.09
N ALA A 80 0.87 -27.18 -5.66
CA ALA A 80 1.56 -28.13 -6.53
C ALA A 80 0.66 -29.31 -6.99
N TRP A 81 -0.38 -29.64 -6.22
CA TRP A 81 -1.15 -30.87 -6.41
C TRP A 81 -1.98 -30.90 -7.70
N GLU A 82 -2.54 -29.76 -8.11
CA GLU A 82 -3.40 -29.64 -9.30
C GLU A 82 -2.71 -30.17 -10.57
N THR A 83 -1.38 -30.04 -10.66
CA THR A 83 -0.59 -30.60 -11.75
C THR A 83 -0.12 -32.02 -11.52
N LEU A 84 0.12 -32.46 -10.28
CA LEU A 84 0.46 -33.86 -9.99
C LEU A 84 -0.59 -34.82 -10.56
N GLN A 85 -1.88 -34.48 -10.42
CA GLN A 85 -3.03 -35.24 -10.94
C GLN A 85 -2.97 -35.51 -12.47
N LYS A 86 -2.16 -34.76 -13.22
CA LYS A 86 -2.00 -34.88 -14.67
C LYS A 86 -1.02 -36.02 -15.06
N TYR A 87 -0.44 -36.72 -14.08
CA TYR A 87 0.55 -37.78 -14.24
C TYR A 87 0.15 -39.06 -13.46
N PRO A 88 -0.63 -39.98 -14.05
CA PRO A 88 -1.23 -41.10 -13.32
C PRO A 88 -0.23 -42.01 -12.60
N SER A 89 0.91 -42.32 -13.22
CA SER A 89 1.97 -43.15 -12.65
C SER A 89 2.65 -42.44 -11.46
N MET A 90 2.98 -41.16 -11.61
CA MET A 90 3.54 -40.34 -10.52
C MET A 90 2.57 -40.17 -9.33
N VAL A 91 1.24 -40.10 -9.56
CA VAL A 91 0.25 -40.08 -8.46
C VAL A 91 0.25 -41.39 -7.66
N GLN A 92 0.50 -42.53 -8.30
CA GLN A 92 0.59 -43.82 -7.60
C GLN A 92 1.86 -43.90 -6.72
N GLU A 93 2.99 -43.39 -7.22
CA GLU A 93 4.24 -43.28 -6.45
C GLU A 93 4.10 -42.29 -5.29
N TRP A 94 3.53 -41.10 -5.54
CA TRP A 94 3.28 -40.08 -4.51
C TRP A 94 2.54 -40.64 -3.30
N ASN A 95 1.47 -41.41 -3.53
CA ASN A 95 0.66 -41.98 -2.46
C ASN A 95 1.40 -43.04 -1.62
N GLN A 96 2.53 -43.57 -2.09
CA GLN A 96 3.40 -44.49 -1.35
C GLN A 96 4.46 -43.73 -0.53
N ILE A 97 5.02 -42.66 -1.09
CA ILE A 97 6.15 -41.90 -0.50
C ILE A 97 5.74 -40.73 0.42
N THR A 98 4.43 -40.42 0.53
CA THR A 98 3.94 -39.27 1.31
C THR A 98 3.22 -39.63 2.60
N ASP A 99 3.54 -38.86 3.65
CA ASP A 99 3.01 -38.94 4.99
C ASP A 99 2.12 -37.71 5.33
N ASP A 100 1.23 -37.91 6.31
CA ASP A 100 0.20 -36.96 6.76
C ASP A 100 0.39 -36.66 8.25
N PRO A 101 1.34 -35.77 8.61
CA PRO A 101 1.80 -35.64 9.98
C PRO A 101 0.93 -34.70 10.83
N LEU A 102 0.90 -34.97 12.13
CA LEU A 102 0.40 -34.07 13.17
C LEU A 102 1.52 -33.18 13.70
N TRP A 103 1.22 -31.91 13.96
CA TRP A 103 2.14 -30.95 14.56
C TRP A 103 2.00 -30.94 16.09
N TYR A 104 3.11 -31.10 16.80
CA TYR A 104 3.20 -30.93 18.25
C TYR A 104 4.17 -29.80 18.58
N PHE A 105 3.73 -28.87 19.44
CA PHE A 105 4.62 -27.96 20.15
C PHE A 105 4.99 -28.60 21.49
N CYS A 106 6.29 -28.62 21.80
CA CYS A 106 6.86 -29.32 22.94
C CYS A 106 7.62 -28.40 23.89
N GLY A 107 7.63 -28.75 25.18
CA GLY A 107 8.47 -28.13 26.20
C GLY A 107 9.90 -28.67 26.18
N GLU A 108 10.77 -28.14 27.06
CA GLU A 108 12.17 -28.59 27.18
C GLU A 108 12.33 -30.08 27.46
N ASP A 109 11.33 -30.72 28.10
CA ASP A 109 11.28 -32.15 28.43
C ASP A 109 10.69 -33.04 27.33
N GLY A 110 10.18 -32.44 26.24
CA GLY A 110 9.54 -33.14 25.12
C GLY A 110 8.06 -33.46 25.33
N SER A 111 7.47 -33.09 26.48
CA SER A 111 6.03 -33.11 26.68
C SER A 111 5.35 -32.12 25.72
N ALA A 112 4.12 -32.43 25.28
CA ALA A 112 3.37 -31.53 24.41
C ALA A 112 2.71 -30.42 25.23
N VAL A 113 2.99 -29.15 24.90
CA VAL A 113 2.43 -27.98 25.62
C VAL A 113 1.01 -27.61 25.13
N ALA A 114 0.58 -28.18 24.01
CA ALA A 114 -0.73 -27.99 23.41
C ALA A 114 -1.22 -29.32 22.78
N PRO A 115 -2.54 -29.47 22.53
CA PRO A 115 -3.06 -30.53 21.66
C PRO A 115 -2.40 -30.51 20.27
N PRO A 116 -2.29 -31.66 19.58
CA PRO A 116 -1.73 -31.68 18.23
C PRO A 116 -2.59 -30.92 17.23
N SER A 117 -1.93 -30.19 16.33
CA SER A 117 -2.56 -29.44 15.24
C SER A 117 -2.37 -30.15 13.90
N GLU A 118 -3.28 -29.90 12.97
CA GLU A 118 -3.12 -30.27 11.56
C GLU A 118 -2.63 -29.06 10.73
N TYR A 119 -2.22 -29.29 9.48
CA TYR A 119 -2.06 -28.19 8.52
C TYR A 119 -3.42 -27.53 8.25
N GLU A 120 -3.52 -26.19 8.29
CA GLU A 120 -4.81 -25.48 8.18
C GLU A 120 -5.60 -25.86 6.92
N TYR A 121 -4.95 -26.09 5.77
CA TYR A 121 -5.62 -26.50 4.54
C TYR A 121 -6.26 -27.91 4.57
N ASN A 122 -5.94 -28.75 5.56
CA ASN A 122 -6.60 -30.03 5.80
C ASN A 122 -7.71 -29.96 6.88
N SER A 123 -7.89 -28.82 7.54
CA SER A 123 -8.86 -28.64 8.62
C SER A 123 -10.29 -28.39 8.12
N GLU A 124 -11.29 -28.87 8.87
CA GLU A 124 -12.69 -28.62 8.57
C GLU A 124 -13.04 -27.13 8.65
N GLY A 125 -13.89 -26.66 7.72
CA GLY A 125 -14.37 -25.26 7.69
C GLY A 125 -13.40 -24.23 7.10
N VAL A 126 -12.23 -24.64 6.62
CA VAL A 126 -11.25 -23.76 5.95
C VAL A 126 -11.62 -23.53 4.47
N ALA A 127 -11.16 -22.42 3.89
CA ALA A 127 -11.42 -22.06 2.50
C ALA A 127 -10.90 -23.12 1.51
N GLN A 128 -11.71 -23.42 0.49
CA GLN A 128 -11.40 -24.46 -0.50
C GLN A 128 -10.19 -24.06 -1.35
N HIS A 129 -9.09 -24.82 -1.22
CA HIS A 129 -7.95 -24.77 -2.14
C HIS A 129 -8.26 -25.53 -3.43
N ALA A 130 -7.45 -25.34 -4.48
CA ALA A 130 -7.63 -25.98 -5.80
C ALA A 130 -7.63 -27.52 -5.81
N SER A 131 -7.29 -28.15 -4.68
CA SER A 131 -7.26 -29.60 -4.47
C SER A 131 -8.46 -30.13 -3.67
N PHE A 132 -9.29 -29.26 -3.08
CA PHE A 132 -10.42 -29.64 -2.24
C PHE A 132 -11.43 -30.52 -3.02
N PRO A 133 -12.01 -31.58 -2.43
CA PRO A 133 -11.94 -32.01 -1.02
C PRO A 133 -10.81 -33.02 -0.72
N LEU A 134 -9.76 -33.09 -1.54
CA LEU A 134 -8.66 -34.04 -1.31
C LEU A 134 -7.76 -33.56 -0.18
N ARG A 135 -7.72 -34.34 0.91
CA ARG A 135 -6.77 -34.20 2.00
C ARG A 135 -5.34 -34.37 1.49
N ILE A 136 -4.52 -33.34 1.64
CA ILE A 136 -3.15 -33.31 1.14
C ILE A 136 -2.20 -33.98 2.12
N LYS A 137 -1.29 -34.81 1.59
CA LYS A 137 -0.15 -35.38 2.31
C LYS A 137 1.12 -34.61 1.91
N PRO A 138 1.58 -33.63 2.71
CA PRO A 138 2.62 -32.71 2.26
C PRO A 138 4.04 -33.18 2.53
N LEU A 139 4.24 -34.17 3.41
CA LEU A 139 5.56 -34.57 3.91
C LEU A 139 6.11 -35.78 3.13
N MET A 140 7.38 -35.73 2.73
CA MET A 140 8.12 -36.88 2.17
C MET A 140 9.63 -36.74 2.33
N ALA A 141 10.37 -37.82 2.08
CA ALA A 141 11.83 -37.77 1.94
C ALA A 141 12.22 -37.04 0.64
N ARG A 142 13.20 -36.13 0.70
CA ARG A 142 13.62 -35.32 -0.46
C ARG A 142 14.06 -36.17 -1.65
N SER A 143 14.83 -37.23 -1.40
CA SER A 143 15.32 -38.13 -2.44
C SER A 143 14.21 -38.94 -3.10
N ALA A 144 13.19 -39.37 -2.35
CA ALA A 144 12.05 -40.08 -2.90
C ALA A 144 11.27 -39.22 -3.92
N LEU A 145 11.05 -37.94 -3.61
CA LEU A 145 10.46 -36.99 -4.55
C LEU A 145 11.32 -36.79 -5.81
N ALA A 146 12.65 -36.66 -5.65
CA ALA A 146 13.56 -36.48 -6.78
C ALA A 146 13.61 -37.71 -7.70
N HIS A 147 13.68 -38.92 -7.13
CA HIS A 147 13.67 -40.18 -7.90
C HIS A 147 12.34 -40.39 -8.61
N MET A 148 11.21 -40.15 -7.96
CA MET A 148 9.87 -40.23 -8.59
C MET A 148 9.76 -39.29 -9.81
N LEU A 149 10.23 -38.04 -9.68
CA LEU A 149 10.23 -37.07 -10.78
C LEU A 149 11.16 -37.51 -11.93
N ALA A 150 12.36 -38.03 -11.62
CA ALA A 150 13.28 -38.55 -12.62
C ALA A 150 12.74 -39.80 -13.33
N SER A 151 12.16 -40.75 -12.60
CA SER A 151 11.47 -41.91 -13.18
C SER A 151 10.30 -41.51 -14.08
N GLN A 152 9.56 -40.45 -13.72
CA GLN A 152 8.52 -39.89 -14.59
C GLN A 152 9.11 -39.23 -15.86
N CYS A 153 10.26 -38.57 -15.78
CA CYS A 153 11.01 -38.07 -16.95
C CYS A 153 11.46 -39.21 -17.87
N GLU A 154 12.02 -40.29 -17.32
CA GLU A 154 12.43 -41.48 -18.08
C GLU A 154 11.24 -42.15 -18.80
N ARG A 155 10.12 -42.35 -18.09
CA ARG A 155 8.88 -42.88 -18.70
C ARG A 155 8.37 -42.02 -19.85
N LEU A 156 8.50 -40.69 -19.74
CA LEU A 156 8.14 -39.76 -20.82
C LEU A 156 9.23 -39.62 -21.89
N GLY A 157 10.43 -40.14 -21.66
CA GLY A 157 11.57 -40.10 -22.57
C GLY A 157 12.22 -38.72 -22.68
N ILE A 158 12.24 -37.97 -21.58
CA ILE A 158 12.91 -36.68 -21.46
C ILE A 158 14.39 -36.93 -21.15
N PRO A 159 15.35 -36.45 -21.98
CA PRO A 159 16.77 -36.62 -21.72
C PRO A 159 17.23 -36.01 -20.39
N LEU A 160 17.71 -36.88 -19.48
CA LEU A 160 18.47 -36.51 -18.28
C LEU A 160 19.96 -36.78 -18.56
N ILE A 161 20.76 -35.72 -18.70
CA ILE A 161 22.17 -35.80 -19.08
C ILE A 161 23.04 -35.56 -17.84
N PHE A 162 23.46 -36.66 -17.23
CA PHE A 162 24.35 -36.69 -16.06
C PHE A 162 25.81 -36.37 -16.41
N ASN A 163 26.61 -36.03 -15.39
CA ASN A 163 28.01 -35.62 -15.50
C ASN A 163 28.19 -34.37 -16.41
N VAL A 164 27.33 -33.37 -16.23
CA VAL A 164 27.39 -32.06 -16.91
C VAL A 164 27.43 -30.94 -15.88
N SER A 165 28.63 -30.51 -15.47
CA SER A 165 28.80 -29.33 -14.63
C SER A 165 28.86 -28.07 -15.47
N ILE A 166 27.78 -27.30 -15.51
CA ILE A 166 27.75 -25.97 -16.14
C ILE A 166 28.58 -24.96 -15.32
N VAL A 167 29.29 -24.08 -16.01
CA VAL A 167 30.15 -23.03 -15.41
C VAL A 167 29.91 -21.65 -15.99
N ASP A 168 29.33 -21.54 -17.19
CA ASP A 168 29.01 -20.26 -17.81
C ASP A 168 27.69 -20.31 -18.58
N TYR A 169 27.06 -19.14 -18.71
CA TYR A 169 25.76 -18.93 -19.35
C TYR A 169 25.87 -17.75 -20.32
N GLU A 170 25.43 -17.95 -21.56
CA GLU A 170 25.52 -16.95 -22.64
C GLU A 170 24.14 -16.76 -23.29
N GLU A 171 23.81 -15.52 -23.66
CA GLU A 171 22.62 -15.14 -24.42
C GLU A 171 23.05 -14.60 -25.78
N ASP A 172 22.49 -15.15 -26.87
CA ASP A 172 22.70 -14.67 -28.23
C ASP A 172 21.40 -14.02 -28.75
N THR A 173 21.42 -12.69 -28.75
CA THR A 173 20.32 -11.82 -29.14
C THR A 173 20.09 -11.76 -30.66
N SER A 174 21.07 -12.21 -31.46
CA SER A 174 20.97 -12.21 -32.93
C SER A 174 20.24 -13.44 -33.46
N TYR A 175 20.33 -14.56 -32.73
CA TYR A 175 19.61 -15.80 -33.05
C TYR A 175 18.42 -16.09 -32.13
N GLY A 176 18.23 -15.31 -31.05
CA GLY A 176 17.13 -15.52 -30.10
C GLY A 176 17.31 -16.80 -29.27
N THR A 177 18.54 -17.07 -28.83
CA THR A 177 18.90 -18.31 -28.12
C THR A 177 19.76 -18.05 -26.89
N ALA A 178 19.89 -19.06 -26.03
CA ALA A 178 20.87 -19.08 -24.96
C ALA A 178 21.65 -20.39 -24.94
N THR A 179 22.86 -20.35 -24.38
CA THR A 179 23.78 -21.48 -24.28
C THR A 179 24.28 -21.65 -22.86
N ALA A 180 24.21 -22.87 -22.35
CA ALA A 180 24.91 -23.29 -21.14
C ALA A 180 26.22 -24.00 -21.52
N THR A 181 27.34 -23.62 -20.92
CA THR A 181 28.68 -24.18 -21.22
C THR A 181 29.23 -24.94 -20.01
N SER A 182 29.67 -26.19 -20.22
CA SER A 182 30.20 -27.07 -19.16
C SER A 182 31.72 -27.00 -18.97
N THR A 183 32.20 -27.51 -17.82
CA THR A 183 33.62 -27.62 -17.45
C THR A 183 34.52 -28.29 -18.48
N ASP A 184 33.96 -29.16 -19.33
CA ASP A 184 34.64 -29.90 -20.39
C ASP A 184 34.47 -29.28 -21.79
N GLY A 185 33.88 -28.08 -21.88
CA GLY A 185 33.72 -27.32 -23.11
C GLY A 185 32.53 -27.74 -23.99
N ARG A 186 31.68 -28.69 -23.57
CA ARG A 186 30.40 -28.92 -24.26
C ARG A 186 29.49 -27.70 -24.10
N ARG A 187 28.78 -27.34 -25.17
CA ARG A 187 27.84 -26.22 -25.23
C ARG A 187 26.43 -26.73 -25.53
N PHE A 188 25.46 -26.30 -24.73
CA PHE A 188 24.07 -26.76 -24.80
C PHE A 188 23.16 -25.57 -25.10
N THR A 189 22.77 -25.44 -26.37
CA THR A 189 22.01 -24.30 -26.90
C THR A 189 20.54 -24.65 -27.15
N GLY A 190 19.64 -23.70 -26.89
CA GLY A 190 18.21 -23.72 -27.26
C GLY A 190 17.61 -22.31 -27.16
N GLU A 191 16.34 -22.14 -27.49
CA GLU A 191 15.69 -20.83 -27.44
C GLU A 191 15.52 -20.32 -25.99
N VAL A 192 15.57 -21.22 -24.99
CA VAL A 192 15.71 -20.84 -23.56
C VAL A 192 16.59 -21.80 -22.77
N VAL A 193 17.42 -21.24 -21.89
CA VAL A 193 18.14 -21.92 -20.82
C VAL A 193 17.49 -21.60 -19.47
N ILE A 194 16.95 -22.61 -18.79
CA ILE A 194 16.39 -22.49 -17.44
C ILE A 194 17.47 -22.87 -16.42
N ALA A 195 17.94 -21.90 -15.65
CA ALA A 195 18.89 -22.10 -14.55
C ALA A 195 18.13 -22.51 -13.27
N ALA A 196 18.21 -23.80 -12.94
CA ALA A 196 17.62 -24.43 -11.76
C ALA A 196 18.70 -25.21 -10.96
N ASP A 197 19.94 -24.76 -11.05
CA ASP A 197 21.18 -25.29 -10.46
C ASP A 197 21.37 -24.89 -8.97
N GLY A 198 20.49 -24.02 -8.47
CA GLY A 198 20.30 -23.68 -7.07
C GLY A 198 21.26 -22.61 -6.53
N ILE A 199 21.45 -22.67 -5.21
CA ILE A 199 22.18 -21.70 -4.37
C ILE A 199 23.57 -21.28 -4.92
N GLY A 200 24.25 -22.17 -5.65
CA GLY A 200 25.58 -21.94 -6.22
C GLY A 200 25.59 -21.50 -7.69
N THR A 201 24.46 -21.05 -8.24
CA THR A 201 24.28 -20.80 -9.68
C THR A 201 25.31 -19.87 -10.31
N LYS A 202 25.63 -20.11 -11.60
CA LYS A 202 26.48 -19.22 -12.41
C LYS A 202 25.74 -18.34 -13.41
N SER A 203 24.42 -18.39 -13.39
CA SER A 203 23.57 -17.52 -14.21
C SER A 203 23.49 -16.07 -13.69
N HIS A 204 23.80 -15.78 -12.42
CA HIS A 204 23.83 -14.38 -11.90
C HIS A 204 24.76 -13.48 -12.73
N LYS A 205 25.89 -14.01 -13.21
CA LYS A 205 26.83 -13.29 -14.10
C LYS A 205 26.16 -12.72 -15.36
N VAL A 206 25.30 -13.48 -16.05
CA VAL A 206 24.64 -13.03 -17.30
C VAL A 206 23.31 -12.27 -17.04
N ILE A 207 22.75 -12.41 -15.84
CA ILE A 207 21.48 -11.80 -15.43
C ILE A 207 21.69 -10.44 -14.77
N LEU A 208 22.67 -10.34 -13.87
CA LEU A 208 22.93 -9.21 -12.96
C LEU A 208 24.32 -8.57 -13.17
N GLY A 209 25.28 -9.30 -13.74
CA GLY A 209 26.67 -8.86 -13.95
C GLY A 209 27.66 -9.35 -12.87
N ASP A 210 27.20 -9.56 -11.63
CA ASP A 210 28.01 -9.97 -10.47
C ASP A 210 27.38 -11.19 -9.75
N ASP A 211 28.20 -11.96 -9.01
CA ASP A 211 27.77 -13.07 -8.14
C ASP A 211 26.98 -12.55 -6.91
N VAL A 212 25.81 -13.12 -6.61
CA VAL A 212 24.98 -12.75 -5.44
C VAL A 212 25.60 -13.29 -4.15
N LYS A 213 25.91 -12.40 -3.21
CA LYS A 213 26.52 -12.76 -1.92
C LYS A 213 25.49 -13.24 -0.91
N ALA A 214 25.83 -14.34 -0.24
CA ALA A 214 25.14 -14.81 0.96
C ALA A 214 25.41 -13.88 2.16
N ILE A 215 24.42 -13.76 3.04
CA ILE A 215 24.49 -13.07 4.33
C ILE A 215 24.23 -14.13 5.40
N SER A 216 25.18 -14.40 6.29
CA SER A 216 24.95 -15.33 7.41
C SER A 216 23.96 -14.71 8.40
N THR A 217 23.02 -15.52 8.90
CA THR A 217 22.12 -15.15 9.99
C THR A 217 22.80 -15.20 11.37
N GLY A 218 23.99 -15.79 11.47
CA GLY A 218 24.65 -16.15 12.74
C GLY A 218 24.29 -17.53 13.26
N PHE A 219 23.42 -18.27 12.56
CA PHE A 219 22.97 -19.62 12.96
C PHE A 219 23.35 -20.69 11.93
N ALA A 220 23.44 -21.93 12.39
CA ALA A 220 23.57 -23.13 11.58
C ALA A 220 22.52 -24.16 12.03
N ILE A 221 22.28 -25.18 11.22
CA ILE A 221 21.37 -26.28 11.54
C ILE A 221 22.05 -27.61 11.26
N TYR A 222 22.08 -28.49 12.26
CA TYR A 222 22.40 -29.90 12.04
C TYR A 222 21.16 -30.58 11.44
N ARG A 223 21.33 -31.24 10.30
CA ARG A 223 20.27 -31.94 9.57
C ARG A 223 20.65 -33.39 9.38
N LEU A 224 19.76 -34.31 9.74
CA LEU A 224 19.95 -35.74 9.55
C LEU A 224 18.65 -36.48 9.24
N ARG A 225 18.77 -37.68 8.67
CA ARG A 225 17.66 -38.64 8.48
C ARG A 225 18.13 -40.04 8.83
N CYS A 226 17.40 -40.72 9.72
CA CYS A 226 17.75 -42.03 10.28
C CYS A 226 16.63 -43.04 9.99
N PRO A 227 16.91 -44.22 9.37
CA PRO A 227 15.91 -45.27 9.20
C PRO A 227 15.43 -45.84 10.54
N ILE A 228 14.14 -46.19 10.66
CA ILE A 228 13.56 -46.70 11.92
C ILE A 228 14.28 -47.96 12.43
N SER A 229 14.82 -48.81 11.53
CA SER A 229 15.58 -50.01 11.88
C SER A 229 16.89 -49.75 12.64
N ARG A 230 17.40 -48.51 12.65
CA ARG A 230 18.51 -48.10 13.52
C ARG A 230 18.08 -47.74 14.95
N LEU A 231 16.78 -47.58 15.19
CA LEU A 231 16.19 -47.11 16.45
C LEU A 231 15.38 -48.20 17.18
N GLU A 232 15.44 -49.45 16.72
CA GLU A 232 14.79 -50.61 17.35
C GLU A 232 15.21 -50.80 18.82
N ASN A 233 16.48 -50.54 19.13
CA ASN A 233 17.06 -50.69 20.46
C ASN A 233 17.16 -49.38 21.27
N ALA A 234 16.47 -48.31 20.83
CA ALA A 234 16.51 -46.99 21.46
C ALA A 234 15.27 -46.78 22.37
N PRO A 235 15.38 -46.91 23.71
CA PRO A 235 14.22 -47.06 24.58
C PRO A 235 13.35 -45.80 24.70
N ALA A 236 13.93 -44.59 24.75
CA ALA A 236 13.13 -43.37 24.79
C ALA A 236 12.42 -43.12 23.45
N PHE A 237 13.08 -43.45 22.33
CA PHE A 237 12.43 -43.47 21.02
C PHE A 237 11.26 -44.46 20.95
N GLN A 238 11.48 -45.72 21.35
CA GLN A 238 10.45 -46.77 21.31
C GLN A 238 9.22 -46.43 22.17
N GLN A 239 9.42 -45.85 23.35
CA GLN A 239 8.31 -45.44 24.24
C GLN A 239 7.40 -44.36 23.61
N LEU A 240 7.93 -43.54 22.69
CA LEU A 240 7.17 -42.56 21.93
C LEU A 240 6.58 -43.15 20.66
N TYR A 241 7.39 -43.89 19.89
CA TYR A 241 7.00 -44.52 18.63
C TYR A 241 5.84 -45.52 18.79
N GLN A 242 5.80 -46.28 19.90
CA GLN A 242 4.68 -47.19 20.19
C GLN A 242 3.33 -46.48 20.46
N LYS A 243 3.33 -45.17 20.68
CA LYS A 243 2.12 -44.35 20.86
C LYS A 243 1.69 -43.62 19.58
N MET A 244 2.48 -43.71 18.53
CA MET A 244 2.31 -42.98 17.27
C MET A 244 1.21 -43.61 16.41
N GLY A 245 0.09 -42.90 16.24
CA GLY A 245 -1.01 -43.35 15.37
C GLY A 245 -0.90 -42.88 13.90
N ARG A 246 -0.15 -41.81 13.66
CA ARG A 246 0.15 -41.16 12.38
C ARG A 246 1.55 -40.54 12.48
N ALA A 247 2.17 -40.15 11.36
CA ALA A 247 3.41 -39.39 11.39
C ALA A 247 3.30 -38.12 12.27
N GLU A 248 4.41 -37.64 12.80
CA GLU A 248 4.43 -36.47 13.68
C GLU A 248 5.60 -35.53 13.33
N ILE A 249 5.38 -34.22 13.49
CA ILE A 249 6.43 -33.21 13.53
C ILE A 249 6.38 -32.53 14.90
N ARG A 250 7.45 -32.68 15.67
CA ARG A 250 7.60 -32.14 17.03
C ARG A 250 8.58 -30.98 17.02
N LEU A 251 8.13 -29.81 17.46
CA LEU A 251 8.92 -28.58 17.57
C LEU A 251 9.14 -28.24 19.04
N GLY A 252 10.36 -27.91 19.47
CA GLY A 252 10.60 -27.50 20.85
C GLY A 252 12.00 -26.93 21.13
N PRO A 253 12.24 -26.44 22.36
CA PRO A 253 13.55 -25.98 22.82
C PRO A 253 14.39 -27.13 23.41
N VAL A 254 15.71 -26.95 23.40
CA VAL A 254 16.70 -27.77 24.12
C VAL A 254 17.69 -26.84 24.81
N GLY A 255 17.29 -26.27 25.94
CA GLY A 255 18.01 -25.15 26.55
C GLY A 255 18.03 -23.94 25.60
N HIS A 256 19.21 -23.59 25.07
CA HIS A 256 19.36 -22.48 24.11
C HIS A 256 19.17 -22.89 22.63
N LEU A 257 19.02 -24.19 22.33
CA LEU A 257 18.85 -24.70 20.97
C LEU A 257 17.37 -24.90 20.63
N HIS A 258 17.05 -25.01 19.34
CA HIS A 258 15.70 -25.29 18.86
C HIS A 258 15.71 -26.52 17.94
N TYR A 259 14.74 -27.43 18.10
CA TYR A 259 14.65 -28.65 17.30
C TYR A 259 13.34 -28.76 16.51
N ALA A 260 13.44 -29.44 15.37
CA ALA A 260 12.32 -29.95 14.59
C ALA A 260 12.55 -31.45 14.34
N LEU A 261 11.81 -32.28 15.07
CA LEU A 261 11.88 -33.74 15.02
C LEU A 261 10.69 -34.28 14.21
N THR A 262 10.95 -34.77 13.01
CA THR A 262 9.97 -35.45 12.16
C THR A 262 10.08 -36.96 12.37
N MET A 263 8.97 -37.64 12.62
CA MET A 263 8.91 -39.10 12.79
C MET A 263 7.85 -39.68 11.85
N THR A 264 8.23 -40.67 11.05
CA THR A 264 7.33 -41.42 10.16
C THR A 264 7.46 -42.93 10.41
N LYS A 265 6.66 -43.73 9.70
CA LYS A 265 6.69 -45.20 9.74
C LYS A 265 8.03 -45.82 9.27
N ASP A 266 8.78 -45.09 8.42
CA ASP A 266 9.97 -45.60 7.73
C ASP A 266 11.28 -44.92 8.20
N TYR A 267 11.20 -43.64 8.59
CA TYR A 267 12.37 -42.87 9.02
C TYR A 267 12.03 -41.79 10.07
N VAL A 268 13.09 -41.33 10.73
CA VAL A 268 13.12 -40.12 11.55
C VAL A 268 13.98 -39.08 10.82
N ALA A 269 13.62 -37.81 10.87
CA ALA A 269 14.49 -36.71 10.48
C ALA A 269 14.55 -35.66 11.59
N LEU A 270 15.72 -35.05 11.76
CA LEU A 270 15.97 -34.06 12.81
C LEU A 270 16.67 -32.85 12.19
N GLY A 271 16.06 -31.68 12.38
CA GLY A 271 16.75 -30.39 12.36
C GLY A 271 17.04 -29.95 13.80
N LEU A 272 18.28 -29.55 14.09
CA LEU A 272 18.69 -28.95 15.35
C LEU A 272 19.44 -27.64 15.06
N SER A 273 18.77 -26.52 15.30
CA SER A 273 19.28 -25.16 15.06
C SER A 273 20.15 -24.70 16.22
N VAL A 274 21.33 -24.17 15.89
CA VAL A 274 22.42 -23.80 16.80
C VAL A 274 23.09 -22.51 16.33
N GLU A 275 23.86 -21.84 17.18
CA GLU A 275 24.74 -20.75 16.74
C GLU A 275 25.84 -21.27 15.78
N ASP A 276 26.17 -20.47 14.76
CA ASP A 276 27.26 -20.79 13.83
C ASP A 276 28.62 -20.35 14.41
N ASP A 277 29.55 -21.29 14.53
CA ASP A 277 30.94 -21.00 14.91
C ASP A 277 31.85 -20.71 13.70
N GLY A 278 31.26 -20.58 12.50
CA GLY A 278 31.93 -20.27 11.25
C GLY A 278 32.57 -21.47 10.55
N THR A 279 32.28 -22.70 11.02
CA THR A 279 32.77 -23.95 10.40
C THR A 279 31.74 -24.66 9.52
N ALA A 280 30.48 -24.21 9.51
CA ALA A 280 29.44 -24.76 8.66
C ALA A 280 29.61 -24.36 7.19
N THR A 281 29.15 -25.18 6.24
CA THR A 281 29.21 -24.88 4.79
C THR A 281 27.93 -25.30 4.05
N GLU A 282 27.56 -24.57 2.99
CA GLU A 282 26.36 -24.83 2.17
C GLU A 282 26.54 -26.06 1.24
N SER A 283 26.90 -27.22 1.80
CA SER A 283 27.00 -28.49 1.06
C SER A 283 26.38 -29.66 1.82
N TRP A 284 25.59 -30.46 1.11
CA TRP A 284 25.06 -31.74 1.60
C TRP A 284 26.13 -32.82 1.78
N SER A 285 27.36 -32.58 1.31
CA SER A 285 28.53 -33.43 1.55
C SER A 285 29.36 -33.01 2.79
N ALA A 286 28.97 -31.96 3.51
CA ALA A 286 29.71 -31.43 4.66
C ALA A 286 29.18 -32.03 5.97
N THR A 287 29.66 -33.24 6.28
CA THR A 287 29.10 -34.07 7.35
C THR A 287 29.96 -34.08 8.61
N VAL A 288 29.32 -34.14 9.78
CA VAL A 288 29.95 -34.24 11.11
C VAL A 288 29.61 -35.57 11.79
N PRO A 289 30.49 -36.11 12.67
CA PRO A 289 30.19 -37.30 13.44
C PRO A 289 29.22 -37.01 14.59
N SER A 290 28.47 -38.04 15.03
CA SER A 290 27.50 -37.97 16.13
C SER A 290 28.10 -37.46 17.44
N ASP A 291 29.27 -37.99 17.82
CA ASP A 291 29.99 -37.59 19.04
C ASP A 291 30.41 -36.10 19.05
N TYR A 292 30.65 -35.49 17.88
CA TYR A 292 30.93 -34.05 17.81
C TYR A 292 29.71 -33.22 18.23
N VAL A 293 28.52 -33.56 17.72
CA VAL A 293 27.28 -32.88 18.09
C VAL A 293 26.97 -33.08 19.57
N LEU A 294 27.11 -34.31 20.07
CA LEU A 294 26.79 -34.68 21.45
C LEU A 294 27.78 -34.15 22.50
N SER A 295 29.03 -33.87 22.11
CA SER A 295 30.04 -33.24 22.98
C SER A 295 30.00 -31.71 22.93
N LYS A 296 29.63 -31.11 21.77
CA LYS A 296 29.35 -29.68 21.65
C LYS A 296 28.10 -29.24 22.41
N HIS A 297 27.06 -30.09 22.43
CA HIS A 297 25.72 -29.76 22.94
C HIS A 297 25.26 -30.73 24.06
N PRO A 298 25.93 -30.74 25.23
CA PRO A 298 25.60 -31.66 26.33
C PRO A 298 24.19 -31.46 26.91
N GLU A 299 23.56 -30.29 26.70
CA GLU A 299 22.15 -30.01 26.99
C GLU A 299 21.19 -30.97 26.28
N VAL A 300 21.50 -31.42 25.05
CA VAL A 300 20.70 -32.39 24.30
C VAL A 300 20.55 -33.70 25.06
N GLN A 301 21.62 -34.15 25.75
CA GLN A 301 21.60 -35.37 26.54
C GLN A 301 20.84 -35.23 27.87
N LYS A 302 20.63 -34.00 28.35
CA LYS A 302 19.99 -33.70 29.64
C LYS A 302 18.50 -33.45 29.51
N CYS A 303 18.10 -32.67 28.50
CA CYS A 303 16.72 -32.22 28.31
C CYS A 303 15.93 -33.15 27.37
N GLN A 304 16.57 -33.70 26.33
CA GLN A 304 15.89 -34.47 25.27
C GLN A 304 16.55 -35.84 25.01
N PRO A 305 16.35 -36.84 25.89
CA PRO A 305 16.95 -38.17 25.75
C PRO A 305 16.71 -38.84 24.39
N ILE A 306 15.52 -38.66 23.80
CA ILE A 306 15.16 -39.17 22.47
C ILE A 306 16.00 -38.56 21.35
N ILE A 307 16.29 -37.25 21.39
CA ILE A 307 17.13 -36.58 20.39
C ILE A 307 18.56 -37.10 20.49
N ALA A 308 19.06 -37.27 21.72
CA ALA A 308 20.37 -37.88 21.93
C ALA A 308 20.44 -39.35 21.47
N GLU A 309 19.38 -40.14 21.63
CA GLU A 309 19.28 -41.50 21.07
C GLU A 309 19.30 -41.51 19.54
N ILE A 310 18.58 -40.61 18.89
CA ILE A 310 18.55 -40.49 17.42
C ILE A 310 19.95 -40.11 16.89
N ILE A 311 20.61 -39.14 17.50
CA ILE A 311 21.96 -38.70 17.09
C ILE A 311 23.00 -39.81 17.30
N ARG A 312 22.90 -40.64 18.35
CA ARG A 312 23.83 -41.77 18.57
C ARG A 312 23.68 -42.90 17.54
N ASN A 313 22.49 -43.12 17.00
CA ASN A 313 22.19 -44.29 16.15
C ASN A 313 22.12 -43.97 14.64
N VAL A 314 22.21 -42.69 14.26
CA VAL A 314 22.26 -42.28 12.85
C VAL A 314 23.49 -42.90 12.14
N PRO A 315 23.39 -43.31 10.85
CA PRO A 315 24.56 -43.83 10.14
C PRO A 315 25.69 -42.80 10.00
N ASP A 316 26.93 -43.29 9.95
CA ASP A 316 28.12 -42.45 9.77
C ASP A 316 28.01 -41.55 8.54
N ASN A 317 28.54 -40.33 8.64
CA ASN A 317 28.51 -39.31 7.57
C ASN A 317 27.08 -38.94 7.10
N THR A 318 26.08 -38.99 7.98
CA THR A 318 24.69 -38.57 7.67
C THR A 318 24.32 -37.19 8.22
N ILE A 319 24.97 -36.73 9.30
CA ILE A 319 24.65 -35.43 9.91
C ILE A 319 25.34 -34.31 9.12
N VAL A 320 24.58 -33.47 8.41
CA VAL A 320 25.10 -32.28 7.73
C VAL A 320 25.01 -31.07 8.65
N ARG A 321 26.06 -30.24 8.73
CA ARG A 321 26.00 -28.93 9.42
C ARG A 321 25.86 -27.80 8.39
N TRP A 322 24.63 -27.38 8.15
CA TRP A 322 24.29 -26.37 7.14
C TRP A 322 24.22 -24.96 7.75
N PRO A 323 24.93 -23.95 7.24
CA PRO A 323 24.84 -22.57 7.72
C PRO A 323 23.52 -21.95 7.24
N LEU A 324 22.80 -21.28 8.13
CA LEU A 324 21.59 -20.55 7.75
C LEU A 324 22.03 -19.20 7.16
N THR A 325 22.02 -19.12 5.83
CA THR A 325 22.33 -17.90 5.09
C THR A 325 21.12 -17.40 4.31
N MET A 326 20.95 -16.08 4.26
CA MET A 326 19.95 -15.41 3.44
C MET A 326 20.62 -14.77 2.23
N ARG A 327 19.89 -14.68 1.12
CA ARG A 327 20.27 -13.87 -0.04
C ARG A 327 19.14 -12.88 -0.29
N ASN A 328 19.48 -11.62 -0.52
CA ASN A 328 18.46 -10.60 -0.79
C ASN A 328 17.64 -11.01 -2.03
N PRO A 329 16.31 -10.79 -2.06
CA PRO A 329 15.50 -11.03 -3.25
C PRO A 329 16.08 -10.28 -4.46
N GLN A 330 16.31 -11.00 -5.57
CA GLN A 330 16.87 -10.40 -6.78
C GLN A 330 15.76 -9.75 -7.63
N PRO A 331 15.95 -8.51 -8.12
CA PRO A 331 14.93 -7.77 -8.87
C PRO A 331 14.78 -8.22 -10.33
N LYS A 332 15.70 -9.07 -10.81
CA LYS A 332 15.76 -9.60 -12.17
C LYS A 332 16.27 -11.03 -12.11
N TRP A 333 15.58 -11.95 -12.79
CA TRP A 333 15.87 -13.39 -12.88
C TRP A 333 16.08 -13.83 -14.34
N THR A 334 15.79 -12.96 -15.31
CA THR A 334 16.08 -13.20 -16.72
C THR A 334 17.39 -12.54 -17.15
N SER A 335 18.00 -13.03 -18.21
CA SER A 335 18.99 -12.28 -18.99
C SER A 335 18.37 -11.02 -19.61
N THR A 336 19.12 -10.30 -20.45
CA THR A 336 18.68 -8.99 -20.97
C THR A 336 17.53 -9.16 -21.95
N ASP A 337 17.63 -10.09 -22.89
CA ASP A 337 16.56 -10.39 -23.85
C ASP A 337 15.61 -11.52 -23.43
N GLY A 338 16.02 -12.31 -22.44
CA GLY A 338 15.17 -13.23 -21.70
C GLY A 338 15.40 -14.70 -22.03
N HIS A 339 16.43 -15.04 -22.78
CA HIS A 339 16.73 -16.41 -23.18
C HIS A 339 17.43 -17.23 -22.09
N VAL A 340 17.94 -16.62 -21.01
CA VAL A 340 18.30 -17.28 -19.75
C VAL A 340 17.29 -16.86 -18.68
N VAL A 341 16.79 -17.80 -17.88
CA VAL A 341 15.85 -17.52 -16.77
C VAL A 341 16.13 -18.41 -15.55
N GLN A 342 16.11 -17.84 -14.35
CA GLN A 342 16.28 -18.56 -13.08
C GLN A 342 14.94 -18.98 -12.47
N ILE A 343 14.90 -20.19 -11.89
CA ILE A 343 13.79 -20.71 -11.06
C ILE A 343 14.31 -21.43 -9.81
N GLY A 344 13.46 -21.65 -8.80
CA GLY A 344 13.90 -22.33 -7.58
C GLY A 344 14.99 -21.56 -6.83
N ASP A 345 15.87 -22.24 -6.11
CA ASP A 345 16.89 -21.57 -5.29
C ASP A 345 17.90 -20.71 -6.09
N SER A 346 18.00 -20.86 -7.42
CA SER A 346 18.75 -19.93 -8.29
C SER A 346 18.09 -18.54 -8.33
N ALA A 347 16.75 -18.53 -8.37
CA ALA A 347 15.84 -17.41 -8.11
C ALA A 347 15.94 -16.82 -6.69
N HIS A 348 15.67 -17.67 -5.71
CA HIS A 348 15.18 -17.25 -4.39
C HIS A 348 15.40 -18.33 -3.32
N SER A 349 16.58 -18.32 -2.70
CA SER A 349 16.90 -19.19 -1.56
C SER A 349 16.20 -18.70 -0.28
N PHE A 350 15.17 -19.43 0.16
CA PHE A 350 14.56 -19.27 1.49
C PHE A 350 15.40 -19.98 2.57
N LEU A 351 15.17 -19.67 3.85
CA LEU A 351 15.71 -20.52 4.92
C LEU A 351 14.94 -21.86 4.95
N PRO A 352 15.59 -22.98 5.30
CA PRO A 352 14.92 -24.28 5.45
C PRO A 352 13.73 -24.30 6.43
N THR A 353 13.70 -23.36 7.38
CA THR A 353 12.63 -23.16 8.36
C THR A 353 11.33 -22.63 7.76
N SER A 354 11.35 -22.03 6.57
CA SER A 354 10.15 -21.50 5.88
C SER A 354 9.11 -22.55 5.48
N GLY A 355 9.52 -23.83 5.35
CA GLY A 355 8.68 -24.94 4.88
C GLY A 355 8.20 -24.85 3.41
N ASN A 356 8.37 -23.72 2.73
CA ASN A 356 7.67 -23.41 1.47
C ASN A 356 8.55 -23.36 0.22
N GLY A 357 9.88 -23.30 0.35
CA GLY A 357 10.79 -23.15 -0.80
C GLY A 357 10.57 -24.17 -1.93
N ALA A 358 10.31 -25.43 -1.58
CA ALA A 358 10.03 -26.49 -2.56
C ALA A 358 8.67 -26.32 -3.26
N THR A 359 7.60 -25.95 -2.53
CA THR A 359 6.31 -25.59 -3.13
C THR A 359 6.46 -24.45 -4.14
N MET A 360 7.17 -23.40 -3.75
CA MET A 360 7.41 -22.22 -4.59
C MET A 360 8.25 -22.54 -5.83
N ALA A 361 9.19 -23.49 -5.72
CA ALA A 361 9.99 -24.01 -6.83
C ALA A 361 9.17 -24.86 -7.82
N VAL A 362 8.15 -25.59 -7.36
CA VAL A 362 7.20 -26.29 -8.25
C VAL A 362 6.28 -25.29 -8.95
N GLU A 363 5.76 -24.29 -8.24
CA GLU A 363 4.95 -23.22 -8.86
C GLU A 363 5.70 -22.45 -9.95
N ASP A 364 7.02 -22.26 -9.81
CA ASP A 364 7.83 -21.68 -10.90
C ASP A 364 7.83 -22.59 -12.13
N ALA A 365 8.05 -23.89 -11.94
CA ALA A 365 8.01 -24.89 -13.00
C ALA A 365 6.64 -24.92 -13.72
N LEU A 366 5.53 -24.79 -12.99
CA LEU A 366 4.19 -24.65 -13.59
C LEU A 366 4.08 -23.38 -14.43
N SER A 367 4.55 -22.25 -13.87
CA SER A 367 4.43 -20.93 -14.49
C SER A 367 5.30 -20.79 -15.73
N ILE A 368 6.56 -21.20 -15.69
CA ILE A 368 7.48 -21.04 -16.82
C ILE A 368 7.03 -21.87 -18.03
N ALA A 369 6.58 -23.11 -17.80
CA ALA A 369 6.10 -23.99 -18.86
C ALA A 369 4.81 -23.47 -19.54
N GLU A 370 3.89 -22.86 -18.79
CA GLU A 370 2.70 -22.26 -19.40
C GLU A 370 3.00 -20.91 -20.08
N CYS A 371 3.89 -20.09 -19.52
CA CYS A 371 4.35 -18.87 -20.17
C CYS A 371 5.05 -19.18 -21.50
N LEU A 372 5.96 -20.16 -21.54
CA LEU A 372 6.65 -20.60 -22.76
C LEU A 372 5.69 -21.19 -23.81
N ARG A 373 4.59 -21.84 -23.39
CA ARG A 373 3.54 -22.30 -24.32
C ARG A 373 2.72 -21.16 -24.89
N LEU A 374 2.34 -20.19 -24.07
CA LEU A 374 1.53 -19.03 -24.50
C LEU A 374 2.33 -18.03 -25.33
N GLY A 375 3.63 -17.88 -25.04
CA GLY A 375 4.56 -17.00 -25.75
C GLY A 375 5.58 -17.76 -26.59
N ALA A 376 5.21 -18.89 -27.21
CA ALA A 376 6.14 -19.71 -28.00
C ALA A 376 6.80 -18.95 -29.17
N GLU A 377 6.10 -17.96 -29.74
CA GLU A 377 6.60 -17.06 -30.79
C GLU A 377 7.56 -15.97 -30.26
N ASN A 378 7.60 -15.73 -28.94
CA ASN A 378 8.48 -14.76 -28.31
C ASN A 378 8.92 -15.22 -26.90
N VAL A 379 9.85 -16.18 -26.91
CA VAL A 379 10.39 -16.85 -25.72
C VAL A 379 10.96 -15.84 -24.71
N GLY A 380 11.67 -14.81 -25.16
CA GLY A 380 12.22 -13.76 -24.29
C GLY A 380 11.14 -12.95 -23.56
N MET A 381 9.98 -12.71 -24.18
CA MET A 381 8.82 -12.13 -23.48
C MET A 381 8.14 -13.12 -22.53
N ALA A 382 8.07 -14.41 -22.88
CA ALA A 382 7.50 -15.44 -22.02
C ALA A 382 8.23 -15.55 -20.67
N THR A 383 9.56 -15.55 -20.67
CA THR A 383 10.37 -15.60 -19.42
C THR A 383 10.23 -14.32 -18.59
N ARG A 384 10.17 -13.15 -19.23
CA ARG A 384 9.90 -11.86 -18.56
C ARG A 384 8.50 -11.82 -17.92
N VAL A 385 7.48 -12.37 -18.57
CA VAL A 385 6.12 -12.51 -17.99
C VAL A 385 6.12 -13.47 -16.80
N HIS A 386 6.81 -14.61 -16.89
CA HIS A 386 7.01 -15.51 -15.77
C HIS A 386 7.67 -14.80 -14.56
N GLN A 387 8.75 -14.04 -14.79
CA GLN A 387 9.40 -13.23 -13.75
C GLN A 387 8.42 -12.27 -13.08
N LEU A 388 7.58 -11.55 -13.85
CA LEU A 388 6.59 -10.61 -13.29
C LEU A 388 5.52 -11.32 -12.46
N LEU A 389 5.02 -12.48 -12.90
CA LEU A 389 4.05 -13.27 -12.16
C LEU A 389 4.60 -13.84 -10.84
N ARG A 390 5.88 -14.25 -10.84
CA ARG A 390 6.50 -14.95 -9.71
C ARG A 390 7.25 -14.04 -8.74
N SER A 391 7.77 -12.88 -9.17
CA SER A 391 8.47 -11.95 -8.28
C SER A 391 7.53 -11.22 -7.31
N LEU A 392 6.34 -10.81 -7.77
CA LEU A 392 5.37 -10.08 -6.94
C LEU A 392 4.90 -10.88 -5.71
N MET A 393 4.66 -12.20 -5.86
CA MET A 393 4.23 -13.08 -4.75
C MET A 393 5.31 -13.35 -3.69
N ARG A 394 6.55 -12.88 -3.89
CA ARG A 394 7.72 -13.31 -3.08
C ARG A 394 8.30 -12.24 -2.18
N ILE A 395 8.11 -10.96 -2.51
CA ILE A 395 8.56 -9.85 -1.65
C ILE A 395 7.86 -10.01 -0.29
N ASP A 396 6.53 -10.08 -0.30
CA ASP A 396 5.68 -10.30 0.89
C ASP A 396 6.16 -11.47 1.76
N MET A 397 6.41 -12.66 1.19
CA MET A 397 6.86 -13.82 1.96
C MET A 397 8.30 -13.70 2.48
N SER A 398 9.20 -13.07 1.71
CA SER A 398 10.58 -12.84 2.16
C SER A 398 10.65 -11.80 3.29
N GLU A 399 9.78 -10.79 3.29
CA GLU A 399 9.68 -9.82 4.39
C GLU A 399 9.05 -10.45 5.65
N MET A 400 8.06 -11.35 5.50
CA MET A 400 7.56 -12.16 6.61
C MET A 400 8.64 -13.09 7.22
N GLU A 401 9.51 -13.68 6.40
CA GLU A 401 10.62 -14.53 6.87
C GLU A 401 11.69 -13.71 7.63
N VAL A 402 12.04 -12.51 7.16
CA VAL A 402 12.94 -11.60 7.88
C VAL A 402 12.35 -11.22 9.25
N THR A 403 11.06 -10.87 9.29
CA THR A 403 10.37 -10.42 10.52
C THR A 403 10.27 -11.53 11.58
N SER A 404 9.99 -12.77 11.14
CA SER A 404 9.94 -13.96 12.02
C SER A 404 11.33 -14.48 12.42
N THR A 405 12.39 -14.15 11.68
CA THR A 405 13.77 -14.50 12.07
C THR A 405 14.34 -13.50 13.08
N GLN A 406 14.09 -12.19 12.92
CA GLN A 406 14.58 -11.16 13.86
C GLN A 406 14.01 -11.34 15.28
N SER A 407 12.74 -11.74 15.39
CA SER A 407 12.07 -12.01 16.66
C SER A 407 12.57 -13.24 17.41
N LEU A 408 13.44 -14.07 16.81
CA LEU A 408 14.15 -15.17 17.48
C LEU A 408 15.54 -14.79 18.01
N VAL A 409 16.07 -13.63 17.61
CA VAL A 409 17.43 -13.17 18.01
C VAL A 409 17.37 -12.30 19.28
N GLU A 410 16.27 -11.58 19.51
CA GLU A 410 16.11 -10.68 20.65
C GLU A 410 15.45 -11.36 21.86
N GLY A 411 16.13 -12.37 22.40
CA GLY A 411 15.79 -12.96 23.69
C GLY A 411 15.94 -11.97 24.86
N PRO A 412 15.13 -12.07 25.92
CA PRO A 412 15.15 -11.11 27.02
C PRO A 412 16.45 -11.20 27.84
N ASN A 413 17.03 -10.03 28.14
CA ASN A 413 18.28 -9.79 28.91
C ASN A 413 19.60 -10.24 28.27
N SER A 414 20.26 -9.34 27.53
CA SER A 414 21.63 -8.92 27.90
C SER A 414 21.97 -7.52 27.39
N GLY A 415 22.33 -6.61 28.30
CA GLY A 415 22.62 -5.21 27.96
C GLY A 415 24.12 -4.89 27.97
N GLN A 416 24.73 -4.64 26.79
CA GLN A 416 26.02 -3.94 26.66
C GLN A 416 26.08 -3.05 25.39
N PRO A 417 26.75 -1.88 25.45
CA PRO A 417 26.73 -0.89 24.38
C PRO A 417 27.73 -1.17 23.24
N ARG A 418 27.25 -1.15 21.98
CA ARG A 418 28.10 -1.26 20.78
C ARG A 418 28.93 0.01 20.56
N LYS A 419 30.23 -0.16 20.29
CA LYS A 419 31.19 0.95 20.07
C LYS A 419 31.09 1.50 18.63
N ARG A 420 31.13 2.83 18.48
CA ARG A 420 31.13 3.50 17.16
C ARG A 420 32.43 3.20 16.38
N PRO A 421 32.38 2.98 15.04
CA PRO A 421 33.56 2.76 14.22
C PRO A 421 34.40 4.04 14.06
N ARG A 422 35.71 3.90 13.79
CA ARG A 422 36.62 5.04 13.63
C ARG A 422 36.55 5.63 12.20
N PRO A 423 36.64 6.96 12.03
CA PRO A 423 36.61 7.62 10.73
C PRO A 423 37.86 7.31 9.89
N VAL A 424 37.71 7.31 8.56
CA VAL A 424 38.79 7.06 7.59
C VAL A 424 39.47 8.38 7.20
N ILE A 425 40.79 8.41 7.31
CA ILE A 425 41.62 9.64 7.26
C ILE A 425 42.71 9.58 6.16
N SER A 426 42.38 9.03 5.00
CA SER A 426 43.23 8.98 3.80
C SER A 426 42.39 9.17 2.55
N CYS A 427 42.98 9.75 1.49
CA CYS A 427 42.27 9.92 0.23
C CYS A 427 41.97 8.56 -0.43
N LEU A 428 40.90 8.51 -1.22
CA LEU A 428 40.37 7.29 -1.83
C LEU A 428 41.43 6.58 -2.67
N ARG A 429 42.15 7.31 -3.54
CA ARG A 429 43.21 6.78 -4.39
C ARG A 429 44.36 6.17 -3.59
N CYS A 430 44.87 6.86 -2.55
CA CYS A 430 45.93 6.27 -1.71
C CYS A 430 45.42 5.09 -0.87
N ARG A 431 44.15 5.10 -0.41
CA ARG A 431 43.54 3.96 0.28
C ARG A 431 43.43 2.73 -0.63
N GLU A 432 42.96 2.93 -1.87
CA GLU A 432 42.80 1.89 -2.90
C GLU A 432 44.16 1.28 -3.28
N LYS A 433 45.15 2.12 -3.59
CA LYS A 433 46.53 1.67 -3.90
C LYS A 433 47.35 1.29 -2.66
N LYS A 434 46.75 1.32 -1.46
CA LYS A 434 47.37 1.04 -0.14
C LYS A 434 48.64 1.86 0.16
N LEU A 435 48.75 3.06 -0.42
CA LEU A 435 49.86 3.99 -0.24
C LEU A 435 49.67 4.87 1.01
N LYS A 436 50.78 5.30 1.62
CA LYS A 436 50.75 6.27 2.72
C LYS A 436 50.23 7.61 2.20
N CYS A 437 49.20 8.15 2.85
CA CYS A 437 48.62 9.45 2.54
C CYS A 437 49.07 10.47 3.60
N ASP A 438 49.65 11.57 3.13
CA ASP A 438 50.14 12.73 3.89
C ASP A 438 49.02 13.68 4.36
N ARG A 439 47.79 13.48 3.87
CA ARG A 439 46.55 14.21 4.24
C ARG A 439 46.44 15.66 3.77
N VAL A 440 47.40 16.15 2.99
CA VAL A 440 47.28 17.41 2.24
C VAL A 440 46.33 17.21 1.05
N THR A 441 45.72 18.29 0.54
CA THR A 441 44.88 18.24 -0.68
C THR A 441 45.41 19.22 -1.72
N PRO A 442 45.87 18.77 -2.91
CA PRO A 442 46.14 17.37 -3.28
C PRO A 442 47.31 16.78 -2.47
N CYS A 443 47.26 15.48 -2.19
CA CYS A 443 48.28 14.79 -1.39
C CYS A 443 49.53 14.50 -2.23
N GLU A 444 50.69 14.49 -1.59
CA GLU A 444 51.99 14.42 -2.27
C GLU A 444 52.11 13.20 -3.20
N ASN A 445 51.57 12.05 -2.80
CA ASN A 445 51.57 10.83 -3.63
C ASN A 445 50.65 10.93 -4.87
N CYS A 446 49.53 11.65 -4.81
CA CYS A 446 48.69 11.89 -5.99
C CYS A 446 49.34 12.92 -6.94
N THR A 447 49.98 13.94 -6.37
CA THR A 447 50.74 14.95 -7.13
C THR A 447 51.94 14.33 -7.85
N LYS A 448 52.75 13.51 -7.16
CA LYS A 448 53.89 12.78 -7.74
C LYS A 448 53.48 11.74 -8.79
N ALA A 449 52.28 11.19 -8.69
CA ALA A 449 51.71 10.30 -9.70
C ALA A 449 51.13 11.03 -10.94
N GLY A 450 51.31 12.36 -11.04
CA GLY A 450 50.84 13.17 -12.18
C GLY A 450 49.34 13.45 -12.20
N CYS A 451 48.63 13.14 -11.12
CA CYS A 451 47.17 13.12 -11.05
C CYS A 451 46.65 13.73 -9.73
N PRO A 452 46.98 15.01 -9.41
CA PRO A 452 46.50 15.67 -8.20
C PRO A 452 44.97 15.81 -8.14
N ALA A 453 44.30 15.91 -9.29
CA ALA A 453 42.84 16.00 -9.38
C ALA A 453 42.12 14.77 -8.78
N ASP A 454 42.73 13.59 -8.87
CA ASP A 454 42.16 12.33 -8.36
C ASP A 454 42.32 12.16 -6.84
N CYS A 455 42.81 13.19 -6.13
CA CYS A 455 43.06 13.16 -4.69
C CYS A 455 41.81 13.43 -3.83
N VAL A 456 40.72 12.71 -4.11
CA VAL A 456 39.45 12.87 -3.39
C VAL A 456 39.52 12.19 -2.01
N TYR A 457 39.18 12.92 -0.96
CA TYR A 457 38.92 12.37 0.38
C TYR A 457 37.44 12.00 0.52
N ASN A 458 37.12 11.00 1.34
CA ASN A 458 35.78 10.41 1.41
C ASN A 458 34.76 11.32 2.12
N GLN A 459 34.26 12.33 1.42
CA GLN A 459 33.12 13.16 1.82
C GLN A 459 31.83 12.34 1.69
N GLY A 460 30.99 12.32 2.72
CA GLY A 460 29.80 11.48 2.74
C GLY A 460 28.51 12.25 2.52
N SER A 461 27.86 12.09 1.35
CA SER A 461 26.39 11.85 1.26
C SER A 461 25.84 11.74 -0.19
N ASN A 462 24.99 10.71 -0.39
CA ASN A 462 23.73 10.61 -1.16
C ASN A 462 23.60 11.09 -2.64
N SER A 463 23.27 10.13 -3.53
CA SER A 463 22.81 10.30 -4.94
C SER A 463 22.35 8.92 -5.52
N ILE A 464 21.48 8.75 -6.54
CA ILE A 464 20.14 9.32 -6.85
C ILE A 464 19.40 8.41 -7.90
N ASP A 465 18.05 8.37 -7.90
CA ASP A 465 17.13 7.92 -9.00
C ASP A 465 17.18 6.45 -9.58
N LYS A 466 16.27 5.92 -10.45
CA LYS A 466 14.76 5.84 -10.55
C LYS A 466 14.33 4.60 -11.42
N ALA A 467 13.03 4.24 -11.37
CA ALA A 467 12.09 4.14 -12.53
C ALA A 467 11.47 2.79 -13.05
N LYS A 468 10.15 2.86 -13.37
CA LYS A 468 9.37 2.22 -14.49
C LYS A 468 9.03 0.69 -14.48
N ARG A 469 7.92 0.19 -15.10
CA ARG A 469 6.53 0.71 -15.35
C ARG A 469 5.56 -0.30 -16.04
N VAL A 470 4.24 -0.05 -15.90
CA VAL A 470 3.08 -0.26 -16.85
C VAL A 470 2.69 -1.70 -17.29
N ARG A 471 1.46 -2.25 -17.07
CA ARG A 471 0.05 -1.95 -17.50
C ARG A 471 -0.29 -2.31 -18.97
N LEU A 472 -1.46 -2.95 -19.21
CA LEU A 472 -2.45 -2.58 -20.26
C LEU A 472 -3.80 -3.36 -20.16
N SER A 473 -4.79 -3.03 -21.01
CA SER A 473 -6.21 -3.48 -21.01
C SER A 473 -6.82 -3.39 -22.45
N SER A 474 -8.11 -3.58 -22.81
CA SER A 474 -9.43 -3.64 -22.11
C SER A 474 -10.52 -4.29 -23.02
N ALA A 475 -11.66 -4.79 -22.49
CA ALA A 475 -13.06 -4.77 -23.02
C ALA A 475 -13.98 -5.98 -22.61
N THR A 476 -15.17 -6.08 -23.25
CA THR A 476 -16.44 -6.82 -22.94
C THR A 476 -17.47 -6.75 -24.11
N ILE A 477 -18.56 -7.57 -24.15
CA ILE A 477 -19.92 -7.21 -24.72
C ILE A 477 -21.09 -8.17 -24.28
N ASP A 478 -22.37 -7.77 -24.54
CA ASP A 478 -23.64 -8.23 -23.91
C ASP A 478 -24.45 -9.40 -24.57
N GLN A 479 -25.59 -9.79 -23.94
CA GLN A 479 -26.71 -10.61 -24.47
C GLN A 479 -28.11 -10.10 -24.03
N GLN A 480 -29.20 -10.64 -24.61
CA GLN A 480 -30.61 -10.30 -24.30
C GLN A 480 -31.52 -11.50 -23.96
N SER A 481 -32.65 -11.20 -23.29
CA SER A 481 -33.86 -11.97 -22.91
C SER A 481 -34.38 -13.06 -23.89
N ALA A 482 -35.19 -14.10 -23.53
CA ALA A 482 -35.84 -14.61 -22.29
C ALA A 482 -36.54 -15.99 -22.60
N PRO A 483 -37.59 -16.51 -21.89
CA PRO A 483 -37.70 -16.97 -20.48
C PRO A 483 -38.24 -18.43 -20.27
N ARG A 484 -38.23 -18.89 -18.99
CA ARG A 484 -39.03 -19.97 -18.33
C ARG A 484 -38.76 -21.46 -18.64
N GLY A 485 -38.48 -22.21 -17.56
CA GLY A 485 -38.53 -23.68 -17.41
C GLY A 485 -38.27 -24.05 -15.94
N GLU A 486 -38.85 -25.13 -15.41
CA GLU A 486 -38.85 -25.45 -13.96
C GLU A 486 -37.97 -26.64 -13.56
N SER A 487 -37.54 -26.64 -12.29
CA SER A 487 -37.04 -27.77 -11.48
C SER A 487 -35.65 -28.36 -11.81
N GLY A 488 -34.88 -28.64 -10.75
CA GLY A 488 -33.54 -29.26 -10.79
C GLY A 488 -32.52 -28.50 -9.95
N GLY A 489 -31.84 -29.19 -9.02
CA GLY A 489 -30.82 -28.59 -8.15
C GLY A 489 -29.40 -28.69 -8.71
N GLY A 490 -28.59 -27.64 -8.51
CA GLY A 490 -27.12 -27.64 -8.60
C GLY A 490 -26.56 -27.06 -7.30
N VAL A 491 -25.52 -27.60 -6.67
CA VAL A 491 -24.15 -27.83 -7.16
C VAL A 491 -23.48 -26.50 -7.52
N GLY A 492 -22.42 -26.15 -6.78
CA GLY A 492 -21.75 -24.86 -6.88
C GLY A 492 -21.00 -24.66 -8.19
N ILE A 493 -21.01 -23.42 -8.67
CA ILE A 493 -20.33 -22.98 -9.91
C ILE A 493 -18.81 -23.03 -9.70
N GLY A 494 -18.09 -23.61 -10.67
CA GLY A 494 -16.68 -23.98 -10.51
C GLY A 494 -15.68 -22.92 -10.96
N ILE A 495 -14.49 -22.93 -10.33
CA ILE A 495 -13.34 -22.06 -10.66
C ILE A 495 -12.97 -22.08 -12.16
N ILE A 496 -13.24 -23.20 -12.85
CA ILE A 496 -12.98 -23.38 -14.28
C ILE A 496 -13.84 -22.41 -15.14
N GLU A 497 -15.07 -22.11 -14.74
CA GLU A 497 -15.96 -21.22 -15.50
C GLU A 497 -15.60 -19.74 -15.31
N ASP A 498 -15.12 -19.33 -14.13
CA ASP A 498 -14.50 -18.01 -13.93
C ASP A 498 -13.22 -17.87 -14.78
N LEU A 499 -12.34 -18.88 -14.75
CA LEU A 499 -11.13 -18.89 -15.58
C LEU A 499 -11.46 -18.81 -17.08
N GLN A 500 -12.44 -19.57 -17.57
CA GLN A 500 -12.89 -19.50 -18.97
C GLN A 500 -13.48 -18.13 -19.30
N GLN A 501 -14.35 -17.56 -18.46
CA GLN A 501 -14.87 -16.20 -18.66
C GLN A 501 -13.77 -15.13 -18.58
N ARG A 502 -12.66 -15.36 -17.86
CA ARG A 502 -11.52 -14.45 -17.78
C ARG A 502 -10.57 -14.59 -18.98
N VAL A 503 -10.42 -15.79 -19.53
CA VAL A 503 -9.69 -16.02 -20.80
C VAL A 503 -10.45 -15.40 -21.97
N ILE A 504 -11.76 -15.62 -22.09
CA ILE A 504 -12.60 -14.99 -23.14
C ILE A 504 -12.51 -13.46 -23.03
N ARG A 505 -12.69 -12.91 -21.82
CA ARG A 505 -12.51 -11.45 -21.56
C ARG A 505 -11.07 -10.95 -21.75
N LEU A 506 -10.07 -11.82 -21.92
CA LEU A 506 -8.68 -11.46 -22.28
C LEU A 506 -8.47 -11.50 -23.79
N GLU A 507 -8.99 -12.53 -24.47
CA GLU A 507 -8.99 -12.65 -25.93
C GLU A 507 -9.75 -11.48 -26.57
N GLU A 508 -10.87 -11.05 -25.99
CA GLU A 508 -11.58 -9.81 -26.38
C GLU A 508 -10.71 -8.54 -26.28
N ARG A 509 -9.78 -8.45 -25.32
CA ARG A 509 -8.87 -7.28 -25.19
C ARG A 509 -7.80 -7.29 -26.26
N LEU A 510 -7.28 -8.47 -26.57
CA LEU A 510 -6.22 -8.65 -27.54
C LEU A 510 -6.74 -8.44 -28.96
N ALA A 511 -7.96 -8.90 -29.27
CA ALA A 511 -8.63 -8.67 -30.54
C ALA A 511 -8.85 -7.17 -30.87
N LEU A 512 -9.04 -6.33 -29.85
CA LEU A 512 -9.13 -4.88 -30.02
C LEU A 512 -7.78 -4.19 -30.26
N GLY A 513 -6.68 -4.77 -29.78
CA GLY A 513 -5.32 -4.26 -30.03
C GLY A 513 -4.88 -4.40 -31.49
N SER A 514 -5.24 -5.51 -32.14
CA SER A 514 -4.77 -5.84 -33.51
C SER A 514 -5.38 -5.02 -34.64
N ARG A 515 -6.29 -4.06 -34.37
CA ARG A 515 -6.93 -3.23 -35.42
C ARG A 515 -6.25 -1.88 -35.69
N VAL A 516 -5.13 -1.57 -35.02
CA VAL A 516 -4.38 -0.31 -35.22
C VAL A 516 -3.12 -0.51 -36.09
N ALA A 517 -2.83 -1.75 -36.53
CA ALA A 517 -1.62 -2.08 -37.29
C ALA A 517 -1.88 -3.10 -38.40
N ASN A 518 -2.66 -2.73 -39.43
CA ASN A 518 -2.49 -3.12 -40.85
C ASN A 518 -3.62 -2.59 -41.75
N THR A 519 -3.44 -1.39 -42.32
CA THR A 519 -3.96 -0.92 -43.62
C THR A 519 -3.24 0.39 -43.97
N ASP A 520 -2.64 0.63 -45.13
CA ASP A 520 -2.06 -0.27 -46.14
C ASP A 520 -0.89 0.51 -46.80
N LEU A 521 0.19 -0.18 -47.18
CA LEU A 521 1.22 0.38 -48.06
C LEU A 521 1.26 -0.44 -49.35
N ALA A 522 0.58 0.06 -50.37
CA ALA A 522 0.71 -0.38 -51.76
C ALA A 522 1.28 0.79 -52.58
N GLU A 523 2.14 0.45 -53.54
CA GLU A 523 2.87 1.42 -54.37
C GLU A 523 1.97 2.02 -55.45
N ASP A 524 2.09 3.33 -55.70
CA ASP A 524 2.16 3.84 -57.08
C ASP A 524 2.89 5.19 -57.13
N ALA A 525 3.39 5.57 -58.31
CA ALA A 525 4.42 6.60 -58.46
C ALA A 525 3.98 7.84 -59.25
N SER A 526 4.29 9.04 -58.74
CA SER A 526 4.47 10.25 -59.58
C SER A 526 5.37 11.29 -58.92
N VAL A 527 6.31 11.83 -59.69
CA VAL A 527 7.21 12.94 -59.28
C VAL A 527 6.78 14.22 -60.00
N PRO A 528 6.68 15.35 -59.28
CA PRO A 528 7.22 16.61 -59.80
C PRO A 528 8.33 17.19 -58.90
N GLN A 529 9.26 17.93 -59.51
CA GLN A 529 10.28 18.75 -58.83
C GLN A 529 9.79 20.22 -58.68
N ILE A 530 10.73 21.12 -58.32
CA ILE A 530 10.59 22.60 -58.19
C ILE A 530 10.13 23.02 -56.78
N SER A 531 10.85 23.87 -56.03
CA SER A 531 12.23 24.38 -56.18
C SER A 531 12.83 24.78 -54.82
N SER A 532 14.12 25.11 -54.82
CA SER A 532 14.81 25.78 -53.70
C SER A 532 14.19 27.12 -53.33
N ASP A 533 14.18 27.44 -52.04
CA ASP A 533 14.65 28.75 -51.57
C ASP A 533 15.17 28.70 -50.11
N LEU A 534 15.83 29.77 -49.67
CA LEU A 534 16.71 29.79 -48.48
C LEU A 534 16.01 30.20 -47.17
N GLN A 535 16.35 29.55 -46.06
CA GLN A 535 17.25 30.10 -45.02
C GLN A 535 17.41 29.14 -43.80
N PRO A 536 18.58 29.13 -43.12
CA PRO A 536 18.73 28.44 -41.84
C PRO A 536 18.19 29.31 -40.69
N TYR A 537 17.29 28.76 -39.87
CA TYR A 537 16.87 29.40 -38.61
C TYR A 537 17.44 28.63 -37.42
N GLU A 538 17.79 29.38 -36.37
CA GLU A 538 18.53 28.87 -35.21
C GLU A 538 17.60 28.53 -34.03
N VAL A 539 18.01 27.53 -33.23
CA VAL A 539 17.59 27.29 -31.83
C VAL A 539 16.10 26.98 -31.55
N VAL A 540 15.85 25.79 -30.97
CA VAL A 540 15.39 25.60 -29.57
C VAL A 540 15.60 24.12 -29.21
N SER A 541 16.05 23.84 -27.97
CA SER A 541 16.15 22.47 -27.45
C SER A 541 14.82 22.01 -26.84
N GLU A 542 14.16 21.02 -27.43
CA GLU A 542 12.94 20.45 -26.86
C GLU A 542 13.23 19.58 -25.62
N SER A 543 12.70 19.98 -24.47
CA SER A 543 12.85 19.27 -23.21
C SER A 543 11.54 19.17 -22.42
N ASP A 544 10.53 18.47 -22.93
CA ASP A 544 9.45 17.94 -22.06
C ASP A 544 8.83 16.64 -22.63
N THR A 545 9.43 15.49 -22.28
CA THR A 545 8.81 14.19 -22.58
C THR A 545 7.64 13.95 -21.62
N ALA A 546 6.43 13.83 -22.19
CA ALA A 546 5.14 13.86 -21.49
C ALA A 546 5.13 13.08 -20.16
N ARG A 547 4.73 13.74 -19.05
CA ARG A 547 4.86 13.14 -17.72
C ARG A 547 3.87 11.98 -17.50
N PRO A 548 4.32 10.75 -17.16
CA PRO A 548 3.56 9.54 -17.45
C PRO A 548 2.99 8.88 -16.17
N PHE A 549 2.58 9.71 -15.21
CA PHE A 549 1.78 9.39 -14.02
C PHE A 549 0.90 10.62 -13.72
N LEU A 550 -0.21 10.44 -13.01
CA LEU A 550 -1.06 11.55 -12.56
C LEU A 550 -0.40 12.34 -11.41
N GLY A 551 0.19 11.63 -10.46
CA GLY A 551 0.98 12.18 -9.36
C GLY A 551 2.47 12.32 -9.65
N THR A 552 3.21 12.91 -8.71
CA THR A 552 4.66 13.13 -8.78
C THR A 552 5.42 12.05 -8.00
N LEU A 553 6.24 11.27 -8.71
CA LEU A 553 7.16 10.30 -8.09
C LEU A 553 8.52 10.96 -7.76
N VAL A 554 8.68 11.34 -6.49
CA VAL A 554 9.94 11.82 -5.92
C VAL A 554 10.80 10.61 -5.57
N ILE A 555 12.08 10.62 -5.97
CA ILE A 555 13.05 9.57 -5.65
C ILE A 555 14.34 10.24 -5.17
N LYS A 556 14.96 9.66 -4.14
CA LYS A 556 16.14 10.18 -3.44
C LYS A 556 17.02 9.00 -3.02
N GLY A 557 18.03 8.70 -3.85
CA GLY A 557 18.72 7.41 -3.81
C GLY A 557 17.73 6.26 -4.02
N THR A 558 17.80 5.23 -3.20
CA THR A 558 16.89 4.08 -3.21
C THR A 558 15.47 4.38 -2.69
N ARG A 559 15.24 5.52 -2.02
CA ARG A 559 13.94 5.85 -1.42
C ARG A 559 13.02 6.51 -2.45
N THR A 560 11.77 6.05 -2.52
CA THR A 560 10.73 6.63 -3.39
C THR A 560 9.53 7.08 -2.57
N ARG A 561 8.93 8.23 -2.90
CA ARG A 561 7.62 8.67 -2.40
C ARG A 561 6.77 9.12 -3.59
N TYR A 562 5.60 8.49 -3.75
CA TYR A 562 4.60 8.93 -4.71
C TYR A 562 3.67 9.94 -4.05
N HIS A 563 3.60 11.14 -4.62
CA HIS A 563 2.69 12.18 -4.22
C HIS A 563 1.51 12.19 -5.19
N GLY A 564 0.29 11.92 -4.71
CA GLY A 564 -0.91 11.82 -5.56
C GLY A 564 -1.24 13.09 -6.34
N GLN A 565 -2.27 13.03 -7.20
CA GLN A 565 -2.56 14.13 -8.13
C GLN A 565 -2.90 15.46 -7.44
N ASN A 566 -3.57 15.39 -6.29
CA ASN A 566 -3.98 16.53 -5.49
C ASN A 566 -2.91 16.99 -4.48
N ASN A 567 -1.76 16.29 -4.37
CA ASN A 567 -0.70 16.71 -3.46
C ASN A 567 -0.05 18.03 -3.92
N ARG A 568 0.27 18.91 -2.97
CA ARG A 568 0.92 20.22 -3.21
C ARG A 568 2.13 20.17 -4.16
N ILE A 569 2.94 19.11 -4.13
CA ILE A 569 4.08 18.92 -5.04
C ILE A 569 3.63 18.69 -6.49
N THR A 570 2.53 17.95 -6.70
CA THR A 570 1.95 17.72 -8.04
C THR A 570 1.22 18.95 -8.56
N LEU A 571 0.58 19.72 -7.69
CA LEU A 571 -0.09 20.98 -8.05
C LEU A 571 0.92 22.09 -8.38
N LEU A 572 1.97 22.28 -7.56
CA LEU A 572 3.07 23.22 -7.88
C LEU A 572 3.76 22.88 -9.20
N ASN A 573 3.86 21.60 -9.56
CA ASN A 573 4.39 21.15 -10.84
C ASN A 573 3.56 21.63 -12.06
N GLN A 574 2.33 22.12 -11.88
CA GLN A 574 1.52 22.74 -12.94
C GLN A 574 1.80 24.24 -13.12
N PHE A 575 2.61 24.87 -12.26
CA PHE A 575 2.95 26.29 -12.32
C PHE A 575 4.48 26.47 -12.41
N PRO A 576 5.10 26.29 -13.60
CA PRO A 576 6.55 26.23 -13.75
C PRO A 576 7.31 27.43 -13.13
N LYS A 577 6.81 28.65 -13.33
CA LYS A 577 7.41 29.88 -12.80
C LYS A 577 7.37 29.95 -11.26
N ALA A 578 6.26 29.52 -10.66
CA ALA A 578 6.13 29.45 -9.20
C ALA A 578 7.06 28.36 -8.63
N LYS A 579 7.22 27.24 -9.33
CA LYS A 579 8.14 26.15 -8.95
C LYS A 579 9.60 26.57 -9.04
N GLU A 580 9.99 27.24 -10.12
CA GLU A 580 11.35 27.78 -10.31
C GLU A 580 11.70 28.80 -9.22
N PHE A 581 10.81 29.76 -8.98
CA PHE A 581 10.95 30.73 -7.90
C PHE A 581 11.05 30.05 -6.52
N ILE A 582 10.18 29.08 -6.21
CA ILE A 582 10.23 28.35 -4.93
C ILE A 582 11.54 27.58 -4.75
N ALA A 583 12.13 27.06 -5.83
CA ALA A 583 13.45 26.40 -5.77
C ALA A 583 14.61 27.40 -5.51
N GLN A 584 14.40 28.69 -5.78
CA GLN A 584 15.36 29.79 -5.57
C GLN A 584 15.11 30.58 -4.26
N CYS A 585 13.99 30.34 -3.56
CA CYS A 585 13.64 31.06 -2.32
C CYS A 585 14.72 30.95 -1.21
N SER A 586 15.50 29.87 -1.20
CA SER A 586 16.62 29.66 -0.27
C SER A 586 17.76 30.65 -0.45
N GLU A 587 17.86 31.33 -1.61
CA GLU A 587 18.89 32.32 -1.92
C GLU A 587 18.53 33.73 -1.42
N ASN A 588 17.24 34.01 -1.15
CA ASN A 588 16.78 35.32 -0.69
C ASN A 588 16.64 35.36 0.84
N SER A 589 17.72 35.77 1.52
CA SER A 589 17.80 35.86 2.99
C SER A 589 16.56 36.42 3.66
N THR A 590 16.00 37.53 3.17
CA THR A 590 14.82 38.17 3.76
C THR A 590 13.59 37.27 3.84
N ILE A 591 13.40 36.38 2.85
CA ILE A 591 12.31 35.39 2.86
C ILE A 591 12.69 34.21 3.76
N VAL A 592 13.95 33.73 3.72
CA VAL A 592 14.42 32.64 4.61
C VAL A 592 14.28 33.01 6.08
N ASP A 593 14.70 34.22 6.46
CA ASP A 593 14.73 34.69 7.85
C ASP A 593 13.29 34.86 8.39
N LEU A 594 12.40 35.52 7.63
CA LEU A 594 10.97 35.59 7.93
C LEU A 594 10.32 34.20 8.05
N ALA A 595 10.66 33.26 7.17
CA ALA A 595 10.06 31.93 7.19
C ALA A 595 10.62 31.01 8.28
N ARG A 596 11.87 31.23 8.74
CA ARG A 596 12.38 30.64 9.99
C ARG A 596 11.64 31.20 11.20
N GLU A 597 11.43 32.52 11.27
CA GLU A 597 10.69 33.17 12.36
C GLU A 597 9.23 32.66 12.46
N VAL A 598 8.50 32.59 11.34
CA VAL A 598 7.12 32.06 11.33
C VAL A 598 7.09 30.59 11.76
N ARG A 599 8.03 29.74 11.30
CA ARG A 599 8.11 28.34 11.78
C ARG A 599 8.46 28.23 13.26
N PHE A 600 9.37 29.06 13.77
CA PHE A 600 9.72 29.10 15.18
C PHE A 600 8.50 29.48 16.04
N LEU A 601 7.74 30.50 15.63
CA LEU A 601 6.51 30.91 16.31
C LEU A 601 5.42 29.81 16.24
N GLN A 602 5.23 29.14 15.10
CA GLN A 602 4.33 27.98 15.03
C GLN A 602 4.77 26.85 15.99
N GLY A 603 6.07 26.58 16.08
CA GLY A 603 6.65 25.60 17.01
C GLY A 603 6.62 26.00 18.49
N LYS A 604 6.06 27.16 18.84
CA LYS A 604 5.83 27.61 20.23
C LYS A 604 4.36 27.54 20.66
N LEU A 605 3.44 27.22 19.75
CA LEU A 605 2.04 26.99 20.10
C LEU A 605 1.83 25.57 20.65
N PRO A 606 0.92 25.36 21.62
CA PRO A 606 0.62 24.05 22.20
C PRO A 606 -0.22 23.19 21.24
N GLY A 607 0.38 22.77 20.13
CA GLY A 607 -0.35 22.28 18.95
C GLY A 607 0.39 21.32 18.01
N HIS A 608 1.30 20.47 18.52
CA HIS A 608 1.77 19.31 17.75
C HIS A 608 1.59 18.01 18.53
N LEU A 609 0.85 17.06 17.94
CA LEU A 609 0.65 15.72 18.49
C LEU A 609 1.81 14.82 18.05
N ASP A 610 2.92 14.88 18.78
CA ASP A 610 3.98 13.88 18.63
C ASP A 610 3.44 12.51 19.08
N SER A 611 3.72 11.48 18.29
CA SER A 611 3.18 10.14 18.51
C SER A 611 3.66 9.61 19.88
N PRO A 612 2.76 9.26 20.81
CA PRO A 612 3.17 8.84 22.15
C PRO A 612 4.03 7.58 22.07
N ALA A 613 5.29 7.71 22.50
CA ALA A 613 6.23 6.60 22.58
C ALA A 613 5.80 5.58 23.66
N SER A 614 6.29 4.35 23.51
CA SER A 614 5.87 3.19 24.29
C SER A 614 6.12 3.30 25.81
N THR A 615 5.13 2.92 26.62
CA THR A 615 5.32 2.01 27.78
C THR A 615 3.98 1.47 28.30
N VAL A 616 3.96 0.18 28.68
CA VAL A 616 3.45 -0.40 29.94
C VAL A 616 3.37 -1.93 29.79
N ASP A 617 3.92 -2.66 30.76
CA ASP A 617 3.82 -4.13 30.85
C ASP A 617 2.54 -4.59 31.58
N GLY A 618 2.06 -5.81 31.29
CA GLY A 618 1.40 -6.63 32.33
C GLY A 618 0.05 -7.30 32.02
N ARG A 619 0.10 -8.46 31.34
CA ARG A 619 -0.83 -9.61 31.48
C ARG A 619 -2.36 -9.36 31.54
N GLY A 620 -3.04 -9.63 30.41
CA GLY A 620 -4.45 -10.08 30.38
C GLY A 620 -5.47 -9.02 29.97
N SER A 621 -5.66 -8.86 28.65
CA SER A 621 -6.58 -7.90 27.99
C SER A 621 -6.84 -6.59 28.78
N PRO A 622 -5.78 -5.84 29.16
CA PRO A 622 -5.91 -4.67 30.03
C PRO A 622 -6.69 -3.52 29.37
N GLU A 623 -6.84 -3.53 28.04
CA GLU A 623 -7.34 -2.40 27.27
C GLU A 623 -8.81 -2.09 27.58
N LEU A 624 -9.67 -3.11 27.66
CA LEU A 624 -11.08 -2.92 28.01
C LEU A 624 -11.27 -2.46 29.45
N VAL A 625 -10.45 -2.99 30.37
CA VAL A 625 -10.49 -2.61 31.80
C VAL A 625 -10.07 -1.16 31.95
N GLN A 626 -9.01 -0.73 31.26
CA GLN A 626 -8.54 0.66 31.28
C GLN A 626 -9.51 1.61 30.57
N LEU A 627 -10.03 1.26 29.39
CA LEU A 627 -11.06 2.05 28.69
C LEU A 627 -12.28 2.30 29.59
N ARG A 628 -12.77 1.24 30.26
CA ARG A 628 -13.89 1.30 31.20
C ARG A 628 -13.58 2.15 32.44
N ALA A 629 -12.40 1.96 33.04
CA ALA A 629 -11.98 2.69 34.24
C ALA A 629 -11.74 4.19 33.98
N SER A 630 -11.44 4.56 32.73
CA SER A 630 -11.24 5.94 32.28
C SER A 630 -12.41 6.49 31.46
N LEU A 631 -13.60 5.88 31.50
CA LEU A 631 -14.79 6.48 30.88
C LEU A 631 -15.18 7.81 31.55
N PRO A 632 -15.66 8.82 30.78
CA PRO A 632 -16.18 10.06 31.35
C PRO A 632 -17.39 9.80 32.26
N ALA A 633 -17.60 10.67 33.25
CA ALA A 633 -18.84 10.68 34.03
C ALA A 633 -20.07 10.73 33.12
N LYS A 634 -21.17 10.06 33.51
CA LYS A 634 -22.36 9.88 32.65
C LYS A 634 -22.87 11.19 32.04
N SER A 635 -22.92 12.28 32.80
CA SER A 635 -23.36 13.59 32.30
C SER A 635 -22.49 14.17 31.17
N ILE A 636 -21.21 13.81 31.14
CA ILE A 636 -20.28 14.17 30.05
C ILE A 636 -20.47 13.22 28.87
N CYS A 637 -20.66 11.91 29.12
CA CYS A 637 -21.03 10.96 28.07
C CYS A 637 -22.36 11.35 27.40
N ASP A 638 -23.39 11.74 28.16
CA ASP A 638 -24.69 12.21 27.67
C ASP A 638 -24.55 13.46 26.78
N LEU A 639 -23.59 14.34 27.07
CA LEU A 639 -23.28 15.53 26.28
C LEU A 639 -22.52 15.15 24.99
N LEU A 640 -21.41 14.42 25.11
CA LEU A 640 -20.57 14.02 23.97
C LEU A 640 -21.32 13.11 23.00
N LEU A 641 -22.20 12.23 23.49
CA LEU A 641 -23.05 11.38 22.64
C LEU A 641 -24.06 12.22 21.83
N ARG A 642 -24.67 13.25 22.42
CA ARG A 642 -25.55 14.18 21.68
C ARG A 642 -24.77 15.00 20.64
N THR A 643 -23.59 15.48 20.99
CA THR A 643 -22.67 16.13 20.04
C THR A 643 -22.35 15.20 18.87
N TYR A 644 -22.17 13.90 19.12
CA TYR A 644 -21.92 12.91 18.07
C TYR A 644 -23.15 12.70 17.16
N THR A 645 -24.31 12.40 17.75
CA THR A 645 -25.53 12.06 17.00
C THR A 645 -26.05 13.21 16.15
N ASN A 646 -25.87 14.46 16.61
CA ASN A 646 -26.38 15.63 15.91
C ASN A 646 -25.49 16.03 14.71
N ASN A 647 -24.18 15.74 14.77
CA ASN A 647 -23.21 16.26 13.81
C ASN A 647 -22.71 15.23 12.79
N TYR A 648 -22.46 13.99 13.21
CA TYR A 648 -21.76 12.99 12.39
C TYR A 648 -22.70 11.89 11.85
N GLU A 649 -23.66 11.44 12.68
CA GLU A 649 -24.69 10.43 12.34
C GLU A 649 -25.81 10.96 11.42
N LYS A 650 -25.50 11.93 10.56
CA LYS A 650 -26.37 12.34 9.44
C LYS A 650 -25.74 11.91 8.11
N ILE A 651 -24.46 12.19 7.91
CA ILE A 651 -23.68 11.70 6.76
C ILE A 651 -23.07 10.31 7.02
N PHE A 652 -22.34 10.17 8.13
CA PHE A 652 -21.61 8.94 8.46
C PHE A 652 -22.49 8.08 9.38
N ARG A 653 -23.43 7.35 8.79
CA ARG A 653 -24.32 6.44 9.53
C ARG A 653 -23.53 5.19 9.94
N ILE A 654 -23.06 5.14 11.19
CA ILE A 654 -22.24 4.06 11.72
C ILE A 654 -23.06 3.20 12.68
N ILE A 655 -23.72 3.81 13.65
CA ILE A 655 -24.57 3.11 14.65
C ILE A 655 -26.06 3.28 14.39
N HIS A 656 -26.87 2.35 14.89
CA HIS A 656 -28.31 2.57 15.02
C HIS A 656 -28.59 3.27 16.35
N VAL A 657 -28.99 4.54 16.30
CA VAL A 657 -28.94 5.43 17.48
C VAL A 657 -29.85 4.94 18.62
N PRO A 658 -31.12 4.52 18.40
CA PRO A 658 -31.98 3.99 19.45
C PRO A 658 -31.48 2.67 20.06
N SER A 659 -30.90 1.77 19.26
CA SER A 659 -30.32 0.52 19.76
C SER A 659 -29.13 0.79 20.68
N PHE A 660 -28.21 1.67 20.24
CA PHE A 660 -27.07 2.09 21.05
C PHE A 660 -27.51 2.82 22.33
N LEU A 661 -28.57 3.65 22.26
CA LEU A 661 -29.13 4.32 23.43
C LEU A 661 -29.80 3.34 24.42
N ARG A 662 -30.38 2.23 23.94
CA ARG A 662 -30.87 1.14 24.82
C ARG A 662 -29.72 0.46 25.55
N GLU A 663 -28.66 0.06 24.84
CA GLU A 663 -27.47 -0.56 25.46
C GLU A 663 -26.77 0.39 26.42
N TYR A 664 -26.66 1.68 26.07
CA TYR A 664 -26.12 2.74 26.93
C TYR A 664 -26.96 2.95 28.20
N ALA A 665 -28.30 2.92 28.09
CA ALA A 665 -29.17 2.99 29.26
C ALA A 665 -29.01 1.76 30.18
N GLN A 666 -28.85 0.56 29.61
CA GLN A 666 -28.58 -0.66 30.35
C GLN A 666 -27.21 -0.64 31.04
N PHE A 667 -26.15 -0.22 30.33
CA PHE A 667 -24.80 -0.07 30.89
C PHE A 667 -24.77 0.87 32.10
N TRP A 668 -25.50 2.00 32.07
CA TRP A 668 -25.55 2.90 33.23
C TRP A 668 -26.52 2.46 34.34
N ALA A 669 -27.33 1.41 34.12
CA ALA A 669 -28.16 0.80 35.16
C ALA A 669 -27.46 -0.39 35.84
N GLU A 670 -26.80 -1.24 35.05
CA GLU A 670 -26.08 -2.44 35.50
C GLU A 670 -24.66 -2.47 34.91
N PRO A 671 -23.76 -1.54 35.31
CA PRO A 671 -22.45 -1.41 34.69
C PRO A 671 -21.62 -2.68 34.83
N ASP A 672 -21.68 -3.36 35.98
CA ASP A 672 -20.91 -4.56 36.28
C ASP A 672 -21.51 -5.86 35.70
N HIS A 673 -22.51 -5.78 34.83
CA HIS A 673 -23.05 -6.94 34.11
C HIS A 673 -21.98 -7.61 33.22
N GLU A 674 -21.92 -8.95 33.20
CA GLU A 674 -20.82 -9.73 32.59
C GLU A 674 -20.56 -9.41 31.10
N LEU A 675 -21.61 -9.04 30.35
CA LEU A 675 -21.53 -8.55 28.96
C LEU A 675 -20.54 -7.39 28.79
N TYR A 676 -20.48 -6.46 29.75
CA TYR A 676 -19.59 -5.30 29.72
C TYR A 676 -18.24 -5.56 30.38
N GLN A 677 -18.01 -6.77 30.90
CA GLN A 677 -16.71 -7.26 31.37
C GLN A 677 -16.01 -8.10 30.29
N SER A 678 -16.77 -8.83 29.47
CA SER A 678 -16.26 -9.88 28.58
C SER A 678 -16.46 -9.54 27.10
N SER A 679 -15.47 -8.83 26.53
CA SER A 679 -15.31 -8.66 25.06
C SER A 679 -16.42 -7.91 24.28
N SER A 680 -17.39 -7.25 24.92
CA SER A 680 -18.32 -6.36 24.18
C SER A 680 -17.60 -5.19 23.51
N ALA A 681 -17.98 -4.90 22.27
CA ALA A 681 -17.52 -3.76 21.49
C ALA A 681 -18.10 -2.41 21.99
N PHE A 682 -19.14 -2.43 22.84
CA PHE A 682 -19.85 -1.23 23.30
C PHE A 682 -18.93 -0.22 24.01
N ILE A 683 -18.02 -0.68 24.87
CA ILE A 683 -17.08 0.20 25.60
C ILE A 683 -16.12 0.91 24.61
N PRO A 684 -15.45 0.20 23.67
CA PRO A 684 -14.74 0.84 22.55
C PRO A 684 -15.60 1.78 21.69
N GLN A 685 -16.87 1.45 21.40
CA GLN A 685 -17.77 2.32 20.64
C GLN A 685 -18.05 3.64 21.39
N LEU A 686 -18.43 3.57 22.67
CA LEU A 686 -18.69 4.74 23.51
C LEU A 686 -17.42 5.60 23.68
N ALA A 687 -16.26 4.97 23.92
CA ALA A 687 -15.00 5.67 23.99
C ALA A 687 -14.68 6.37 22.66
N ALA A 688 -14.81 5.69 21.52
CA ALA A 688 -14.58 6.28 20.19
C ALA A 688 -15.50 7.48 19.92
N ILE A 689 -16.80 7.36 20.24
CA ILE A 689 -17.77 8.46 20.18
C ILE A 689 -17.33 9.67 21.01
N CYS A 690 -16.89 9.46 22.25
CA CYS A 690 -16.33 10.54 23.09
C CYS A 690 -15.07 11.17 22.46
N THR A 691 -14.18 10.37 21.86
CA THR A 691 -12.99 10.91 21.16
C THR A 691 -13.33 11.68 19.87
N ILE A 692 -14.47 11.42 19.22
CA ILE A 692 -14.95 12.16 18.05
C ILE A 692 -15.49 13.52 18.46
N SER A 693 -16.35 13.56 19.49
CA SER A 693 -17.02 14.79 19.92
C SER A 693 -16.10 15.86 20.51
N LEU A 694 -14.86 15.51 20.91
CA LEU A 694 -13.83 16.49 21.23
C LEU A 694 -13.55 17.47 20.08
N ALA A 695 -13.80 17.12 18.82
CA ALA A 695 -13.60 18.04 17.69
C ALA A 695 -14.58 19.24 17.67
N LEU A 696 -15.62 19.24 18.53
CA LEU A 696 -16.57 20.36 18.69
C LEU A 696 -16.66 20.91 20.11
N ASP A 697 -16.48 20.07 21.15
CA ASP A 697 -16.58 20.47 22.57
C ASP A 697 -15.21 20.42 23.27
N GLY A 698 -14.11 20.25 22.53
CA GLY A 698 -12.77 19.99 23.05
C GLY A 698 -12.21 21.12 23.92
N GLN A 699 -12.29 22.37 23.48
CA GLN A 699 -11.78 23.51 24.25
C GLN A 699 -12.56 23.70 25.57
N ARG A 700 -13.89 23.49 25.53
CA ARG A 700 -14.74 23.49 26.72
C ARG A 700 -14.42 22.33 27.66
N THR A 701 -14.12 21.15 27.10
CA THR A 701 -13.68 19.99 27.87
C THR A 701 -12.35 20.29 28.56
N LYS A 702 -11.34 20.79 27.83
CA LYS A 702 -10.01 21.16 28.34
C LYS A 702 -10.06 22.18 29.48
N VAL A 703 -10.95 23.18 29.40
CA VAL A 703 -11.16 24.21 30.44
C VAL A 703 -11.83 23.63 31.70
N ASN A 704 -12.73 22.65 31.56
CA ASN A 704 -13.43 22.05 32.70
C ASN A 704 -12.66 20.89 33.35
N ASP A 705 -11.93 20.09 32.54
CA ASP A 705 -11.18 18.91 32.94
C ASP A 705 -10.07 18.61 31.91
N SER A 706 -8.86 19.12 32.15
CA SER A 706 -7.69 18.90 31.28
C SER A 706 -7.28 17.43 31.22
N ALA A 707 -7.39 16.69 32.32
CA ALA A 707 -6.97 15.29 32.38
C ALA A 707 -7.89 14.39 31.54
N LEU A 708 -9.20 14.65 31.57
CA LEU A 708 -10.17 14.00 30.69
C LEU A 708 -9.95 14.38 29.21
N TRP A 709 -9.64 15.64 28.93
CA TRP A 709 -9.28 16.09 27.58
C TRP A 709 -8.02 15.38 27.07
N GLU A 710 -6.94 15.33 27.86
CA GLU A 710 -5.68 14.64 27.53
C GLU A 710 -5.94 13.15 27.21
N TYR A 711 -6.68 12.45 28.07
CA TYR A 711 -7.04 11.04 27.89
C TYR A 711 -7.84 10.78 26.60
N LEU A 712 -8.91 11.56 26.36
CA LEU A 712 -9.76 11.42 25.17
C LEU A 712 -9.07 11.94 23.89
N ASN A 713 -8.07 12.80 23.99
CA ASN A 713 -7.32 13.32 22.84
C ASN A 713 -6.35 12.25 22.30
N GLY A 714 -5.61 11.56 23.17
CA GLY A 714 -4.61 10.56 22.79
C GLY A 714 -4.89 9.13 23.31
N PRO A 715 -4.62 8.82 24.59
CA PRO A 715 -4.59 7.45 25.12
C PRO A 715 -5.81 6.58 24.81
N ALA A 716 -7.03 7.13 24.83
CA ALA A 716 -8.24 6.40 24.48
C ALA A 716 -8.18 5.78 23.06
N ILE A 717 -7.60 6.50 22.08
CA ILE A 717 -7.42 6.01 20.71
C ILE A 717 -6.42 4.86 20.65
N THR A 718 -5.31 4.95 21.41
CA THR A 718 -4.31 3.89 21.50
C THR A 718 -4.91 2.62 22.11
N LEU A 719 -5.73 2.74 23.16
CA LEU A 719 -6.40 1.60 23.77
C LEU A 719 -7.43 0.93 22.83
N ILE A 720 -8.18 1.71 22.06
CA ILE A 720 -9.09 1.16 21.03
C ILE A 720 -8.30 0.43 19.92
N GLN A 721 -7.14 0.95 19.52
CA GLN A 721 -6.25 0.30 18.55
C GLN A 721 -5.70 -1.03 19.07
N LEU A 722 -5.19 -1.06 20.31
CA LEU A 722 -4.68 -2.28 20.95
C LEU A 722 -5.80 -3.32 21.14
N TRP A 723 -7.01 -2.89 21.51
CA TRP A 723 -8.18 -3.77 21.56
C TRP A 723 -8.48 -4.42 20.20
N LEU A 724 -8.55 -3.62 19.12
CA LEU A 724 -8.73 -4.15 17.75
C LEU A 724 -7.59 -5.09 17.32
N GLN A 725 -6.36 -4.85 17.79
CA GLN A 725 -5.23 -5.74 17.52
C GLN A 725 -5.32 -7.08 18.27
N ASN A 726 -5.94 -7.11 19.45
CA ASN A 726 -6.07 -8.32 20.28
C ASN A 726 -7.30 -9.21 19.97
N LEU A 727 -8.19 -8.81 19.05
CA LEU A 727 -9.42 -9.57 18.73
C LEU A 727 -9.15 -10.95 18.07
N THR A 728 -9.98 -11.94 18.43
CA THR A 728 -9.96 -13.27 17.78
C THR A 728 -10.56 -13.23 16.36
N ARG A 729 -10.28 -14.26 15.55
CA ARG A 729 -10.80 -14.42 14.17
C ARG A 729 -12.32 -14.25 14.07
N LYS A 730 -13.08 -14.73 15.07
CA LYS A 730 -14.55 -14.58 15.13
C LYS A 730 -14.96 -13.12 15.38
N GLN A 731 -14.34 -12.47 16.37
CA GLN A 731 -14.68 -11.10 16.76
C GLN A 731 -14.38 -10.09 15.65
N ARG A 732 -13.36 -10.35 14.82
CA ARG A 732 -13.05 -9.51 13.63
C ARG A 732 -14.12 -9.56 12.54
N THR A 733 -15.02 -10.54 12.57
CA THR A 733 -16.16 -10.64 11.64
C THR A 733 -17.48 -10.09 12.22
N ASP A 734 -17.49 -9.64 13.47
CA ASP A 734 -18.69 -9.06 14.09
C ASP A 734 -18.95 -7.62 13.62
N LEU A 735 -20.22 -7.28 13.35
CA LEU A 735 -20.61 -5.98 12.81
C LEU A 735 -20.22 -4.81 13.74
N ALA A 736 -20.30 -5.02 15.05
CA ALA A 736 -19.93 -4.01 16.04
C ALA A 736 -18.42 -3.69 16.05
N THR A 737 -17.57 -4.68 15.71
CA THR A 737 -16.13 -4.46 15.51
C THR A 737 -15.85 -3.54 14.33
N LEU A 738 -16.54 -3.74 13.21
CA LEU A 738 -16.44 -2.85 12.04
C LEU A 738 -16.94 -1.44 12.37
N GLN A 739 -17.98 -1.30 13.22
CA GLN A 739 -18.42 0.00 13.72
C GLN A 739 -17.33 0.69 14.56
N VAL A 740 -16.64 -0.03 15.46
CA VAL A 740 -15.50 0.52 16.22
C VAL A 740 -14.36 0.96 15.29
N GLU A 741 -13.97 0.12 14.32
CA GLU A 741 -12.93 0.48 13.35
C GLU A 741 -13.33 1.71 12.51
N THR A 742 -14.60 1.82 12.12
CA THR A 742 -15.14 2.99 11.40
C THR A 742 -15.12 4.26 12.25
N LEU A 743 -15.59 4.19 13.51
CA LEU A 743 -15.54 5.31 14.47
C LEU A 743 -14.09 5.75 14.71
N LEU A 744 -13.17 4.80 14.88
CA LEU A 744 -11.74 5.06 15.08
C LEU A 744 -11.13 5.81 13.89
N LEU A 745 -11.46 5.44 12.65
CA LEU A 745 -10.96 6.16 11.47
C LEU A 745 -11.56 7.57 11.33
N LEU A 746 -12.83 7.77 11.71
CA LEU A 746 -13.41 9.11 11.80
C LEU A 746 -12.69 9.95 12.87
N SER A 747 -12.44 9.38 14.05
CA SER A 747 -11.70 10.03 15.15
C SER A 747 -10.26 10.41 14.77
N ARG A 748 -9.58 9.57 13.98
CA ARG A 748 -8.26 9.85 13.39
C ARG A 748 -8.31 10.92 12.30
N ARG A 749 -9.34 10.94 11.44
CA ARG A 749 -9.53 12.00 10.44
C ARG A 749 -9.68 13.37 11.09
N LEU A 750 -10.44 13.46 12.19
CA LEU A 750 -10.64 14.70 12.94
C LEU A 750 -9.39 15.19 13.70
N ARG A 751 -8.38 14.33 13.86
CA ARG A 751 -7.03 14.68 14.36
C ARG A 751 -6.00 14.89 13.26
N LEU A 752 -6.46 15.07 12.01
CA LEU A 752 -5.63 15.42 10.84
C LEU A 752 -4.48 14.43 10.56
N VAL A 753 -4.66 13.16 10.94
CA VAL A 753 -3.74 12.05 10.62
C VAL A 753 -3.45 12.03 9.11
N PRO A 754 -2.19 11.81 8.66
CA PRO A 754 -1.83 11.93 7.24
C PRO A 754 -2.73 11.12 6.30
N ALA A 755 -3.18 11.75 5.21
CA ALA A 755 -4.11 11.13 4.26
C ALA A 755 -3.61 9.80 3.66
N GLU A 756 -2.29 9.62 3.54
CA GLU A 756 -1.65 8.36 3.10
C GLU A 756 -1.81 7.22 4.12
N GLU A 757 -1.94 7.51 5.42
CA GLU A 757 -2.25 6.52 6.46
C GLU A 757 -3.74 6.24 6.55
N LEU A 758 -4.57 7.29 6.49
CA LEU A 758 -6.02 7.14 6.47
C LEU A 758 -6.45 6.27 5.27
N TRP A 759 -5.89 6.48 4.08
CA TRP A 759 -6.14 5.67 2.89
C TRP A 759 -5.72 4.19 3.05
N LYS A 760 -4.55 3.92 3.66
CA LYS A 760 -4.15 2.53 3.98
C LYS A 760 -5.14 1.85 4.92
N ALA A 761 -5.63 2.60 5.92
CA ALA A 761 -6.53 2.06 6.93
C ALA A 761 -7.97 1.90 6.41
N THR A 762 -8.53 2.86 5.67
CA THR A 762 -9.85 2.72 5.01
C THR A 762 -9.82 1.55 4.02
N GLY A 763 -8.74 1.40 3.25
CA GLY A 763 -8.59 0.27 2.35
C GLY A 763 -8.57 -1.08 3.07
N THR A 764 -8.10 -1.15 4.33
CA THR A 764 -8.21 -2.35 5.17
C THR A 764 -9.63 -2.54 5.69
N LEU A 765 -10.28 -1.50 6.22
CA LEU A 765 -11.68 -1.54 6.65
C LEU A 765 -12.64 -1.97 5.53
N VAL A 766 -12.41 -1.51 4.29
CA VAL A 766 -13.14 -1.98 3.08
C VAL A 766 -12.97 -3.49 2.90
N ARG A 767 -11.74 -4.02 3.03
CA ARG A 767 -11.49 -5.47 2.94
C ARG A 767 -12.16 -6.24 4.08
N SER A 768 -12.10 -5.75 5.32
CA SER A 768 -12.79 -6.33 6.48
C SER A 768 -14.31 -6.40 6.25
N ALA A 769 -14.92 -5.31 5.75
CA ALA A 769 -16.33 -5.24 5.40
C ALA A 769 -16.70 -6.12 4.19
N MET A 770 -15.81 -6.26 3.21
CA MET A 770 -16.00 -7.20 2.10
C MET A 770 -16.02 -8.65 2.58
N VAL A 771 -15.12 -9.04 3.49
CA VAL A 771 -15.06 -10.38 4.10
C VAL A 771 -16.33 -10.71 4.90
N THR A 772 -16.94 -9.72 5.57
CA THR A 772 -18.25 -9.90 6.25
C THR A 772 -19.48 -9.76 5.33
N GLY A 773 -19.26 -9.60 4.01
CA GLY A 773 -20.30 -9.61 2.99
C GLY A 773 -21.11 -8.32 2.83
N LEU A 774 -20.69 -7.19 3.44
CA LEU A 774 -21.43 -5.91 3.38
C LEU A 774 -21.60 -5.36 1.95
N HIS A 775 -20.64 -5.66 1.08
CA HIS A 775 -20.66 -5.32 -0.35
C HIS A 775 -21.74 -6.04 -1.17
N LEU A 776 -22.31 -7.14 -0.68
CA LEU A 776 -23.26 -7.95 -1.42
C LEU A 776 -24.65 -7.30 -1.50
N ASN A 777 -25.44 -7.67 -2.51
CA ASN A 777 -26.83 -7.25 -2.56
C ASN A 777 -27.72 -8.13 -1.68
N LEU A 778 -27.80 -7.79 -0.39
CA LEU A 778 -28.56 -8.50 0.64
C LEU A 778 -30.09 -8.58 0.39
N ALA A 779 -30.65 -7.87 -0.60
CA ALA A 779 -32.09 -7.85 -0.90
C ALA A 779 -32.70 -9.20 -1.34
N LYS A 780 -31.89 -10.26 -1.46
CA LYS A 780 -32.33 -11.65 -1.70
C LYS A 780 -31.92 -12.63 -0.58
N CYS A 781 -31.31 -12.14 0.50
CA CYS A 781 -30.85 -12.97 1.61
C CYS A 781 -31.96 -13.10 2.66
N THR A 782 -32.59 -14.27 2.75
CA THR A 782 -33.67 -14.55 3.72
C THR A 782 -33.16 -14.98 5.11
N GLU A 783 -31.84 -15.09 5.29
CA GLU A 783 -31.21 -15.51 6.55
C GLU A 783 -30.91 -14.32 7.50
N LEU A 784 -31.03 -13.08 7.01
CA LEU A 784 -30.83 -11.86 7.79
C LEU A 784 -32.17 -11.20 8.07
N SER A 785 -32.36 -10.64 9.27
CA SER A 785 -33.53 -9.79 9.55
C SER A 785 -33.43 -8.49 8.76
N VAL A 786 -34.58 -7.87 8.47
CA VAL A 786 -34.64 -6.60 7.72
C VAL A 786 -33.86 -5.47 8.40
N PHE A 787 -33.85 -5.47 9.74
CA PHE A 787 -33.01 -4.61 10.56
C PHE A 787 -31.50 -4.82 10.27
N GLN A 788 -31.02 -6.06 10.33
CA GLN A 788 -29.62 -6.37 10.05
C GLN A 788 -29.23 -6.00 8.60
N ALA A 789 -30.13 -6.21 7.64
CA ALA A 789 -29.90 -5.81 6.25
C ALA A 789 -29.73 -4.28 6.10
N GLN A 790 -30.59 -3.48 6.74
CA GLN A 790 -30.49 -2.01 6.70
C GLN A 790 -29.25 -1.47 7.42
N VAL A 791 -28.95 -1.94 8.64
CA VAL A 791 -27.77 -1.47 9.40
C VAL A 791 -26.47 -1.85 8.68
N ARG A 792 -26.37 -3.07 8.11
CA ARG A 792 -25.23 -3.47 7.26
C ARG A 792 -25.11 -2.59 6.01
N ARG A 793 -26.23 -2.23 5.36
CA ARG A 793 -26.20 -1.37 4.16
C ARG A 793 -25.74 0.05 4.48
N ARG A 794 -26.26 0.65 5.56
CA ARG A 794 -25.84 1.98 6.05
C ARG A 794 -24.34 2.02 6.36
N LEU A 795 -23.82 1.01 7.07
CA LEU A 795 -22.39 0.93 7.38
C LEU A 795 -21.55 0.74 6.11
N TRP A 796 -22.00 -0.08 5.14
CA TRP A 796 -21.30 -0.23 3.86
C TRP A 796 -21.15 1.10 3.12
N PHE A 797 -22.21 1.88 3.00
CA PHE A 797 -22.13 3.21 2.37
C PHE A 797 -21.17 4.15 3.12
N THR A 798 -21.21 4.17 4.45
CA THR A 798 -20.26 4.96 5.26
C THR A 798 -18.80 4.54 5.01
N ILE A 799 -18.51 3.24 4.96
CA ILE A 799 -17.15 2.72 4.72
C ILE A 799 -16.65 3.08 3.30
N VAL A 800 -17.49 2.93 2.28
CA VAL A 800 -17.10 3.26 0.89
C VAL A 800 -16.96 4.77 0.68
N GLU A 801 -17.81 5.59 1.33
CA GLU A 801 -17.65 7.04 1.34
C GLU A 801 -16.32 7.44 1.99
N MET A 802 -15.96 6.85 3.13
CA MET A 802 -14.68 7.12 3.80
C MET A 802 -13.46 6.70 2.95
N ASP A 803 -13.53 5.59 2.22
CA ASP A 803 -12.48 5.15 1.30
C ASP A 803 -12.35 6.07 0.06
N LEU A 804 -13.47 6.51 -0.51
CA LEU A 804 -13.49 7.51 -1.59
C LEU A 804 -12.82 8.81 -1.16
N GLU A 805 -13.19 9.32 0.01
CA GLU A 805 -12.65 10.58 0.54
C GLU A 805 -11.17 10.48 0.92
N ALA A 806 -10.73 9.37 1.54
CA ALA A 806 -9.31 9.14 1.83
C ALA A 806 -8.47 8.96 0.56
N SER A 807 -9.04 8.33 -0.49
CA SER A 807 -8.42 8.20 -1.81
C SER A 807 -8.28 9.54 -2.52
N ILE A 808 -9.28 10.41 -2.43
CA ILE A 808 -9.23 11.78 -2.98
C ILE A 808 -8.21 12.65 -2.24
N ALA A 809 -8.17 12.57 -0.92
CA ALA A 809 -7.21 13.29 -0.06
C ALA A 809 -5.75 12.91 -0.33
N SER A 810 -5.47 11.60 -0.45
CA SER A 810 -4.13 11.09 -0.79
C SER A 810 -3.79 11.20 -2.28
N GLY A 811 -4.79 11.32 -3.16
CA GLY A 811 -4.65 11.26 -4.61
C GLY A 811 -4.30 9.86 -5.13
N MET A 812 -4.83 8.83 -4.45
CA MET A 812 -4.65 7.40 -4.70
C MET A 812 -5.94 6.76 -5.28
N PRO A 813 -5.89 5.50 -5.78
CA PRO A 813 -7.08 4.79 -6.24
C PRO A 813 -8.00 4.39 -5.08
N VAL A 814 -9.31 4.49 -5.31
CA VAL A 814 -10.36 3.90 -4.47
C VAL A 814 -10.31 2.37 -4.56
N MET A 815 -10.60 1.65 -3.47
CA MET A 815 -10.58 0.18 -3.45
C MET A 815 -11.85 -0.45 -4.03
N THR A 816 -12.99 0.23 -3.89
CA THR A 816 -14.33 -0.32 -4.19
C THR A 816 -14.75 -0.07 -5.65
N SER A 817 -15.36 -1.07 -6.30
CA SER A 817 -15.90 -0.95 -7.66
C SER A 817 -17.26 -0.22 -7.68
N PRO A 818 -17.60 0.54 -8.74
CA PRO A 818 -18.97 1.03 -8.96
C PRO A 818 -20.04 -0.07 -9.00
N HIS A 819 -19.65 -1.34 -9.16
CA HIS A 819 -20.54 -2.50 -9.15
C HIS A 819 -20.77 -3.11 -7.75
N ASP A 820 -19.92 -2.78 -6.77
CA ASP A 820 -20.04 -3.24 -5.38
C ASP A 820 -20.95 -2.30 -4.54
N VAL A 821 -21.45 -1.23 -5.17
CA VAL A 821 -22.42 -0.30 -4.60
C VAL A 821 -23.82 -0.82 -4.92
N GLY A 822 -24.44 -1.46 -3.92
CA GLY A 822 -25.85 -1.88 -3.98
C GLY A 822 -26.83 -0.69 -3.96
N PRO A 823 -28.15 -0.96 -3.93
CA PRO A 823 -29.14 0.11 -3.79
C PRO A 823 -28.96 0.89 -2.46
N PRO A 824 -29.33 2.18 -2.43
CA PRO A 824 -29.26 3.02 -1.22
C PRO A 824 -30.09 2.45 -0.06
N PRO A 825 -29.85 2.90 1.19
CA PRO A 825 -30.71 2.58 2.33
C PRO A 825 -32.13 3.14 2.15
N ALA A 826 -33.10 2.56 2.87
CA ALA A 826 -34.48 3.04 2.89
C ALA A 826 -34.60 4.41 3.56
N ASN A 827 -35.45 5.30 3.04
CA ASN A 827 -35.68 6.63 3.62
C ASN A 827 -36.58 6.56 4.86
N LEU A 828 -35.98 6.25 6.01
CA LEU A 828 -36.63 6.02 7.30
C LEU A 828 -35.89 6.76 8.42
N ASP A 829 -36.61 7.07 9.50
CA ASP A 829 -36.01 7.51 10.76
C ASP A 829 -35.65 6.31 11.64
N ASP A 830 -34.67 6.46 12.53
CA ASP A 830 -34.22 5.34 13.37
C ASP A 830 -35.25 4.95 14.44
N SER A 831 -36.21 5.83 14.73
CA SER A 831 -37.38 5.53 15.58
C SER A 831 -38.33 4.50 14.98
N ASP A 832 -38.28 4.28 13.67
CA ASP A 832 -39.35 3.59 12.94
C ASP A 832 -39.14 2.07 12.85
N PHE A 833 -37.94 1.57 13.19
CA PHE A 833 -37.58 0.15 13.10
C PHE A 833 -36.49 -0.24 14.11
N ASP A 834 -36.45 -1.53 14.49
CA ASP A 834 -35.52 -2.08 15.48
C ASP A 834 -35.27 -3.60 15.29
N GLU A 835 -34.57 -4.23 16.23
CA GLU A 835 -34.25 -5.67 16.17
C GLU A 835 -35.48 -6.59 16.13
N SER A 836 -36.65 -6.13 16.56
CA SER A 836 -37.92 -6.88 16.55
C SER A 836 -38.71 -6.74 15.25
N THR A 837 -38.30 -5.81 14.38
CA THR A 837 -39.00 -5.48 13.13
C THR A 837 -38.87 -6.61 12.10
N SER A 838 -40.00 -7.15 11.66
CA SER A 838 -40.08 -8.27 10.70
C SER A 838 -40.13 -7.81 9.24
N GLU A 839 -40.90 -6.77 8.94
CA GLU A 839 -40.99 -6.09 7.64
C GLU A 839 -40.72 -4.60 7.86
N LEU A 840 -40.05 -3.94 6.91
CA LEU A 840 -39.73 -2.51 7.05
C LEU A 840 -40.99 -1.64 6.92
N PRO A 841 -41.10 -0.54 7.68
CA PRO A 841 -42.14 0.45 7.46
C PRO A 841 -42.02 1.07 6.05
N PRO A 842 -43.11 1.59 5.47
CA PRO A 842 -43.08 2.24 4.16
C PRO A 842 -42.09 3.41 4.11
N GLU A 843 -41.30 3.48 3.03
CA GLU A 843 -40.31 4.55 2.85
C GLU A 843 -40.98 5.93 2.77
N LYS A 844 -40.39 6.92 3.45
CA LYS A 844 -40.83 8.32 3.42
C LYS A 844 -40.39 8.96 2.09
N GLY A 845 -41.10 9.97 1.62
CA GLY A 845 -40.91 10.54 0.28
C GLY A 845 -39.48 11.05 0.03
N PRO A 846 -39.01 11.09 -1.22
CA PRO A 846 -37.60 11.40 -1.58
C PRO A 846 -37.17 12.86 -1.34
N SER A 847 -37.96 13.63 -0.58
CA SER A 847 -37.60 14.96 -0.07
C SER A 847 -38.13 15.19 1.36
N ASP A 848 -38.69 14.16 2.00
CA ASP A 848 -39.09 14.19 3.41
C ASP A 848 -37.83 14.04 4.25
N LEU A 849 -37.61 14.97 5.18
CA LEU A 849 -36.41 15.01 6.01
C LEU A 849 -36.45 13.88 7.05
N THR A 850 -35.47 12.97 6.95
CA THR A 850 -35.24 11.88 7.91
C THR A 850 -33.81 11.88 8.42
N ASP A 851 -33.53 11.07 9.44
CA ASP A 851 -32.18 10.69 9.88
C ASP A 851 -31.32 10.04 8.77
N SER A 852 -31.92 9.55 7.69
CA SER A 852 -31.23 8.84 6.61
C SER A 852 -31.00 9.70 5.34
N LEU A 853 -31.75 10.79 5.15
CA LEU A 853 -31.84 11.50 3.86
C LEU A 853 -30.47 12.05 3.37
N TYR A 854 -29.60 12.50 4.27
CA TYR A 854 -28.25 12.98 3.94
C TYR A 854 -27.39 11.86 3.35
N GLN A 855 -27.30 10.71 4.03
CA GLN A 855 -26.57 9.55 3.52
C GLN A 855 -27.18 9.03 2.21
N ILE A 856 -28.52 8.98 2.09
CA ILE A 856 -29.21 8.52 0.87
C ILE A 856 -28.87 9.42 -0.33
N SER A 857 -28.74 10.73 -0.11
CA SER A 857 -28.34 11.69 -1.15
C SER A 857 -26.90 11.45 -1.65
N LEU A 858 -25.96 11.12 -0.76
CA LEU A 858 -24.60 10.71 -1.15
C LEU A 858 -24.57 9.32 -1.80
N ALA A 859 -25.32 8.36 -1.25
CA ALA A 859 -25.41 6.98 -1.74
C ALA A 859 -25.93 6.91 -3.19
N THR A 860 -26.93 7.73 -3.52
CA THR A 860 -27.52 7.80 -4.86
C THR A 860 -26.51 8.25 -5.93
N SER A 861 -25.59 9.15 -5.59
CA SER A 861 -24.54 9.62 -6.51
C SER A 861 -23.26 8.77 -6.50
N LEU A 862 -23.05 7.93 -5.47
CA LEU A 862 -21.79 7.25 -5.21
C LEU A 862 -21.28 6.41 -6.39
N ALA A 863 -22.17 5.72 -7.11
CA ALA A 863 -21.78 4.88 -8.24
C ALA A 863 -21.21 5.70 -9.42
N ASP A 864 -21.71 6.90 -9.71
CA ASP A 864 -21.12 7.80 -10.72
C ASP A 864 -19.86 8.51 -10.19
N ARG A 865 -19.81 8.81 -8.89
CA ARG A 865 -18.60 9.33 -8.23
C ARG A 865 -17.42 8.35 -8.31
N LEU A 866 -17.66 7.05 -8.10
CA LEU A 866 -16.66 5.99 -8.31
C LEU A 866 -16.31 5.79 -9.80
N ARG A 867 -17.26 5.94 -10.73
CA ARG A 867 -16.98 5.92 -12.19
C ARG A 867 -16.05 7.07 -12.59
N ALA A 868 -16.30 8.30 -12.13
CA ALA A 868 -15.42 9.44 -12.40
C ALA A 868 -13.99 9.21 -11.89
N MET A 869 -13.81 8.69 -10.66
CA MET A 869 -12.49 8.34 -10.14
C MET A 869 -11.81 7.18 -10.91
N SER A 870 -12.59 6.31 -11.56
CA SER A 870 -12.07 5.28 -12.46
C SER A 870 -11.54 5.87 -13.78
N VAL A 871 -12.25 6.84 -14.37
CA VAL A 871 -11.82 7.57 -15.58
C VAL A 871 -10.57 8.41 -15.32
N VAL A 872 -10.48 9.09 -14.16
CA VAL A 872 -9.26 9.79 -13.71
C VAL A 872 -8.01 8.91 -13.81
N ARG A 873 -8.13 7.62 -13.48
CA ARG A 873 -7.03 6.62 -13.50
C ARG A 873 -6.62 6.17 -14.91
N ILE A 874 -7.33 6.59 -15.95
CA ILE A 874 -7.14 6.16 -17.36
C ILE A 874 -6.75 7.36 -18.25
N ALA A 875 -7.35 8.53 -18.02
CA ALA A 875 -7.25 9.73 -18.85
C ALA A 875 -5.86 10.43 -18.82
N ARG A 876 -4.82 9.80 -19.40
CA ARG A 876 -3.54 10.46 -19.75
C ARG A 876 -2.89 10.04 -21.06
N GLU A 877 -3.11 8.82 -21.55
CA GLU A 877 -2.39 8.33 -22.74
C GLU A 877 -3.11 8.70 -24.05
N GLN A 878 -4.46 8.71 -24.06
CA GLN A 878 -5.32 9.57 -24.87
C GLN A 878 -6.49 10.01 -23.98
N ILE A 879 -6.85 11.30 -24.00
CA ILE A 879 -7.98 11.83 -23.20
C ILE A 879 -9.15 12.07 -24.15
N ASP A 880 -10.15 11.19 -24.14
CA ASP A 880 -11.44 11.55 -24.70
C ASP A 880 -12.17 12.53 -23.77
N LEU A 881 -12.33 13.76 -24.25
CA LEU A 881 -13.10 14.77 -23.55
C LEU A 881 -14.63 14.51 -23.61
N SER A 882 -15.11 13.55 -24.41
CA SER A 882 -16.50 13.08 -24.38
C SER A 882 -16.80 12.28 -23.11
N GLU A 883 -16.09 11.17 -22.87
CA GLU A 883 -16.26 10.36 -21.66
C GLU A 883 -16.07 11.22 -20.40
N LEU A 884 -15.03 12.05 -20.37
CA LEU A 884 -14.73 12.95 -19.26
C LEU A 884 -15.85 13.96 -19.01
N ALA A 885 -16.36 14.64 -20.05
CA ALA A 885 -17.50 15.54 -19.89
C ALA A 885 -18.77 14.78 -19.48
N GLN A 886 -19.02 13.59 -20.04
CA GLN A 886 -20.21 12.79 -19.74
C GLN A 886 -20.26 12.36 -18.27
N GLN A 887 -19.16 11.87 -17.68
CA GLN A 887 -19.14 11.52 -16.26
C GLN A 887 -19.28 12.77 -15.37
N GLY A 888 -18.67 13.89 -15.75
CA GLY A 888 -18.81 15.14 -15.02
C GLY A 888 -20.25 15.69 -15.03
N SER A 889 -20.92 15.66 -16.18
CA SER A 889 -22.33 16.07 -16.31
C SER A 889 -23.27 15.27 -15.41
N ARG A 890 -23.04 13.97 -15.20
CA ARG A 890 -23.83 13.16 -14.25
C ARG A 890 -23.66 13.64 -12.81
N ILE A 891 -22.45 14.01 -12.40
CA ILE A 891 -22.22 14.55 -11.05
C ILE A 891 -22.88 15.93 -10.89
N VAL A 892 -22.86 16.75 -11.94
CA VAL A 892 -23.62 18.02 -11.97
C VAL A 892 -25.13 17.79 -11.90
N GLU A 893 -25.65 16.75 -12.55
CA GLU A 893 -27.05 16.34 -12.43
C GLU A 893 -27.39 15.90 -11.00
N HIS A 894 -26.58 15.04 -10.37
CA HIS A 894 -26.74 14.65 -8.95
C HIS A 894 -26.77 15.88 -8.02
N LEU A 895 -25.89 16.87 -8.21
CA LEU A 895 -25.90 18.14 -7.47
C LEU A 895 -27.20 18.93 -7.66
N GLN A 896 -27.74 18.96 -8.88
CA GLN A 896 -29.05 19.57 -9.17
C GLN A 896 -30.20 18.80 -8.52
N GLN A 897 -30.11 17.47 -8.45
CA GLN A 897 -31.13 16.58 -7.87
C GLN A 897 -31.14 16.54 -6.33
N ILE A 898 -30.10 17.01 -5.63
CA ILE A 898 -30.09 17.11 -4.14
C ILE A 898 -31.41 17.75 -3.64
N PRO A 899 -32.13 17.12 -2.69
CA PRO A 899 -33.42 17.61 -2.21
C PRO A 899 -33.37 19.06 -1.74
N ARG A 900 -34.44 19.84 -2.01
CA ARG A 900 -34.48 21.27 -1.66
C ARG A 900 -34.30 21.52 -0.16
N VAL A 901 -34.71 20.59 0.70
CA VAL A 901 -34.56 20.67 2.16
C VAL A 901 -33.09 20.60 2.60
N LEU A 902 -32.22 19.95 1.80
CA LEU A 902 -30.79 19.77 2.07
C LEU A 902 -29.89 20.78 1.34
N LYS A 903 -30.46 21.86 0.77
CA LYS A 903 -29.71 22.92 0.09
C LYS A 903 -29.50 24.12 1.00
N GLN A 904 -28.27 24.63 1.02
CA GLN A 904 -27.79 25.74 1.87
C GLN A 904 -28.79 26.91 1.98
N GLY A 905 -29.36 27.35 0.86
CA GLY A 905 -30.28 28.49 0.80
C GLY A 905 -31.60 28.32 1.55
N ASN A 906 -32.00 27.09 1.91
CA ASN A 906 -33.15 26.85 2.79
C ASN A 906 -32.74 26.60 4.25
N ALA A 907 -31.53 26.06 4.48
CA ALA A 907 -30.99 25.91 5.84
C ALA A 907 -30.86 27.29 6.52
N SER A 908 -30.29 28.26 5.81
CA SER A 908 -30.14 29.66 6.27
C SER A 908 -31.48 30.41 6.50
N MET A 909 -32.61 29.89 6.00
CA MET A 909 -33.91 30.57 6.04
C MET A 909 -34.88 30.04 7.10
N ASN A 910 -34.74 28.79 7.55
CA ASN A 910 -35.76 28.10 8.36
C ASN A 910 -35.29 27.59 9.73
N ASN A 911 -33.99 27.52 10.02
CA ASN A 911 -33.49 27.18 11.36
C ASN A 911 -32.02 27.60 11.54
N ASN A 912 -31.70 28.25 12.65
CA ASN A 912 -30.33 28.65 13.02
C ASN A 912 -29.50 27.45 13.55
N ASP A 913 -29.53 26.32 12.87
CA ASP A 913 -28.80 25.10 13.24
C ASP A 913 -27.50 24.95 12.44
N PRO A 914 -26.33 25.18 13.06
CA PRO A 914 -25.03 25.07 12.38
C PRO A 914 -24.66 23.62 12.06
N ALA A 915 -25.20 22.61 12.75
CA ALA A 915 -24.97 21.20 12.46
C ALA A 915 -25.72 20.78 11.17
N MET A 916 -26.95 21.28 11.01
CA MET A 916 -27.72 21.11 9.78
C MET A 916 -27.03 21.80 8.59
N LEU A 917 -26.58 23.06 8.78
CA LEU A 917 -25.86 23.81 7.75
C LEU A 917 -24.54 23.12 7.33
N LEU A 918 -23.75 22.64 8.30
CA LEU A 918 -22.52 21.88 8.03
C LEU A 918 -22.80 20.60 7.25
N ASN A 919 -23.82 19.83 7.61
CA ASN A 919 -24.16 18.60 6.90
C ASN A 919 -24.67 18.86 5.46
N CYS A 920 -25.42 19.94 5.22
CA CYS A 920 -25.77 20.38 3.87
C CYS A 920 -24.53 20.75 3.04
N VAL A 921 -23.58 21.49 3.63
CA VAL A 921 -22.32 21.87 2.97
C VAL A 921 -21.43 20.66 2.68
N LEU A 922 -21.27 19.73 3.62
CA LEU A 922 -20.44 18.53 3.43
C LEU A 922 -21.02 17.60 2.36
N LEU A 923 -22.35 17.40 2.33
CA LEU A 923 -23.07 16.72 1.23
C LEU A 923 -22.73 17.34 -0.14
N GLU A 924 -22.79 18.66 -0.23
CA GLU A 924 -22.50 19.42 -1.45
C GLU A 924 -21.01 19.39 -1.85
N VAL A 925 -20.08 19.36 -0.90
CA VAL A 925 -18.62 19.26 -1.15
C VAL A 925 -18.22 17.83 -1.55
N TYR A 926 -18.66 16.80 -0.84
CA TYR A 926 -18.32 15.39 -1.14
C TYR A 926 -18.89 14.95 -2.50
N THR A 927 -20.00 15.56 -2.93
CA THR A 927 -20.53 15.36 -4.28
C THR A 927 -19.68 16.07 -5.34
N ARG A 928 -19.12 17.26 -5.06
CA ARG A 928 -18.22 18.01 -5.99
C ARG A 928 -16.80 17.43 -6.08
N ARG A 929 -16.27 16.80 -5.03
CA ARG A 929 -14.87 16.33 -4.97
C ARG A 929 -14.42 15.45 -6.15
N PRO A 930 -15.17 14.44 -6.62
CA PRO A 930 -14.78 13.63 -7.78
C PRO A 930 -14.84 14.39 -9.10
N LEU A 931 -15.82 15.29 -9.28
CA LEU A 931 -15.93 16.19 -10.44
C LEU A 931 -14.72 17.11 -10.55
N LEU A 932 -14.29 17.68 -9.43
CA LEU A 932 -13.09 18.51 -9.35
C LEU A 932 -11.81 17.67 -9.59
N CYS A 933 -11.73 16.45 -9.08
CA CYS A 933 -10.62 15.53 -9.37
C CYS A 933 -10.53 15.12 -10.85
N LEU A 934 -11.67 15.10 -11.56
CA LEU A 934 -11.77 14.81 -12.98
C LEU A 934 -11.40 16.02 -13.86
N TYR A 935 -11.84 17.23 -13.50
CA TYR A 935 -11.66 18.42 -14.34
C TYR A 935 -10.37 19.21 -14.04
N ARG A 936 -9.90 19.25 -12.78
CA ARG A 936 -8.70 20.01 -12.38
C ARG A 936 -7.43 19.65 -13.16
N PRO A 937 -7.13 18.37 -13.50
CA PRO A 937 -5.99 18.03 -14.36
C PRO A 937 -6.07 18.59 -15.79
N ILE A 938 -7.28 18.86 -16.30
CA ILE A 938 -7.51 19.46 -17.62
C ILE A 938 -7.34 20.99 -17.55
N VAL A 939 -7.87 21.63 -16.49
CA VAL A 939 -7.80 23.09 -16.29
C VAL A 939 -6.39 23.57 -15.89
N LEU A 940 -5.62 22.75 -15.16
CA LEU A 940 -4.23 23.07 -14.81
C LEU A 940 -3.22 22.71 -15.91
N GLY A 941 -3.61 21.91 -16.91
CA GLY A 941 -2.79 21.58 -18.07
C GLY A 941 -2.79 22.64 -19.16
N ASP A 942 -2.26 22.29 -20.33
CA ASP A 942 -2.21 23.18 -21.50
C ASP A 942 -3.58 23.31 -22.18
N PRO A 943 -3.87 24.46 -22.83
CA PRO A 943 -5.13 24.67 -23.55
C PRO A 943 -5.34 23.62 -24.64
N ARG A 944 -6.54 23.02 -24.70
CA ARG A 944 -6.93 22.11 -25.79
C ARG A 944 -7.89 22.79 -26.75
N ASP A 945 -7.80 22.40 -28.02
CA ASP A 945 -8.71 22.84 -29.08
C ASP A 945 -9.84 21.82 -29.25
N ASP A 946 -10.80 21.88 -28.32
CA ASP A 946 -11.95 20.99 -28.24
C ASP A 946 -13.16 21.81 -27.78
N LEU A 947 -14.33 21.61 -28.42
CA LEU A 947 -15.57 22.35 -28.13
C LEU A 947 -16.06 22.18 -26.68
N ARG A 948 -15.67 21.11 -26.00
CA ARG A 948 -16.04 20.79 -24.60
C ARG A 948 -15.09 21.42 -23.58
N PHE A 949 -13.86 21.77 -23.98
CA PHE A 949 -12.86 22.36 -23.08
C PHE A 949 -13.33 23.65 -22.38
N PRO A 950 -14.02 24.61 -23.05
CA PRO A 950 -14.60 25.77 -22.38
C PRO A 950 -15.63 25.43 -21.29
N GLU A 951 -16.47 24.41 -21.52
CA GLU A 951 -17.46 23.97 -20.54
C GLU A 951 -16.83 23.29 -19.33
N ILE A 952 -15.83 22.42 -19.55
CA ILE A 952 -15.04 21.79 -18.48
C ILE A 952 -14.38 22.89 -17.61
N CYS A 953 -13.78 23.90 -18.23
CA CYS A 953 -13.23 25.05 -17.51
C CYS A 953 -14.28 25.84 -16.72
N ARG A 954 -15.47 26.07 -17.29
CA ARG A 954 -16.59 26.78 -16.65
C ARG A 954 -17.10 26.03 -15.42
N VAL A 955 -17.45 24.74 -15.58
CA VAL A 955 -18.00 23.91 -14.50
C VAL A 955 -16.97 23.67 -13.38
N CYS A 956 -15.69 23.52 -13.72
CA CYS A 956 -14.61 23.44 -12.73
C CYS A 956 -14.48 24.76 -11.93
N LEU A 957 -14.57 25.90 -12.61
CA LEU A 957 -14.53 27.22 -11.97
C LEU A 957 -15.73 27.41 -11.03
N GLU A 958 -16.95 27.19 -11.52
CA GLU A 958 -18.19 27.31 -10.72
C GLU A 958 -18.17 26.38 -9.49
N SER A 959 -17.69 25.14 -9.66
CA SER A 959 -17.56 24.19 -8.54
C SER A 959 -16.52 24.63 -7.51
N SER A 960 -15.37 25.14 -7.97
CA SER A 960 -14.31 25.68 -7.10
C SER A 960 -14.78 26.94 -6.35
N LEU A 961 -15.50 27.84 -7.04
CA LEU A 961 -16.05 29.06 -6.43
C LEU A 961 -17.14 28.74 -5.40
N ALA A 962 -18.00 27.76 -5.65
CA ALA A 962 -18.98 27.29 -4.67
C ALA A 962 -18.28 26.78 -3.40
N ASN A 963 -17.29 25.88 -3.56
CA ASN A 963 -16.50 25.34 -2.44
C ASN A 963 -15.80 26.43 -1.61
N LEU A 964 -15.24 27.45 -2.27
CA LEU A 964 -14.63 28.59 -1.58
C LEU A 964 -15.68 29.46 -0.87
N SER A 965 -16.86 29.70 -1.47
CA SER A 965 -17.93 30.51 -0.86
C SER A 965 -18.58 29.87 0.37
N TYR A 966 -18.45 28.56 0.56
CA TYR A 966 -18.96 27.92 1.78
C TYR A 966 -18.23 28.37 3.06
N GLN A 967 -17.06 29.00 2.93
CA GLN A 967 -16.29 29.55 4.04
C GLN A 967 -17.05 30.66 4.78
N ASP A 968 -17.74 31.51 4.03
CA ASP A 968 -18.41 32.70 4.54
C ASP A 968 -19.60 32.37 5.46
N ASN A 969 -20.13 31.14 5.38
CA ASN A 969 -21.20 30.64 6.27
C ASN A 969 -20.75 30.45 7.73
N PHE A 970 -19.47 30.16 7.95
CA PHE A 970 -18.95 29.74 9.26
C PHE A 970 -17.91 30.71 9.82
N ASN A 971 -17.26 31.50 8.96
CA ASN A 971 -16.29 32.50 9.37
C ASN A 971 -16.93 33.58 10.27
N PRO A 972 -16.55 33.71 11.55
CA PRO A 972 -17.18 34.65 12.48
C PRO A 972 -17.02 36.14 12.13
N SER A 973 -16.17 36.50 11.16
CA SER A 973 -16.05 37.89 10.66
C SER A 973 -16.95 38.23 9.47
N VAL A 974 -17.73 37.26 8.96
CA VAL A 974 -18.56 37.42 7.74
C VAL A 974 -19.97 36.84 7.89
N ALA A 975 -20.17 35.79 8.68
CA ALA A 975 -21.44 35.06 8.76
C ALA A 975 -22.55 35.85 9.49
N ASP A 976 -23.74 35.95 8.88
CA ASP A 976 -24.96 36.56 9.45
C ASP A 976 -25.62 35.74 10.59
N LEU A 977 -24.91 34.78 11.19
CA LEU A 977 -25.46 33.81 12.15
C LEU A 977 -25.19 34.20 13.61
N GLU A 978 -26.22 34.72 14.29
CA GLU A 978 -26.23 34.91 15.76
C GLU A 978 -26.30 33.55 16.51
N VAL A 979 -25.22 32.76 16.44
CA VAL A 979 -25.18 31.38 16.95
C VAL A 979 -23.96 31.13 17.83
N CYS A 980 -24.20 30.60 19.03
CA CYS A 980 -23.15 30.18 19.96
C CYS A 980 -22.29 29.05 19.35
N ASN A 981 -20.97 29.14 19.56
CA ASN A 981 -19.97 28.16 19.11
C ASN A 981 -19.72 28.07 17.59
N LEU A 982 -20.01 29.12 16.81
CA LEU A 982 -19.74 29.16 15.36
C LEU A 982 -18.27 28.84 15.01
N GLY A 983 -17.31 29.26 15.86
CA GLY A 983 -15.88 28.94 15.72
C GLY A 983 -15.58 27.44 15.64
N ALA A 984 -16.17 26.61 16.51
CA ALA A 984 -15.93 25.16 16.44
C ALA A 984 -16.51 24.52 15.16
N TYR A 985 -17.62 25.05 14.63
CA TYR A 985 -18.15 24.63 13.33
C TYR A 985 -17.26 25.08 12.16
N TRP A 986 -16.64 26.25 12.27
CA TRP A 986 -15.64 26.74 11.32
C TRP A 986 -14.40 25.85 11.31
N ASP A 987 -13.88 25.49 12.49
CA ASP A 987 -12.75 24.58 12.64
C ASP A 987 -13.08 23.16 12.17
N LEU A 988 -14.31 22.68 12.37
CA LEU A 988 -14.77 21.39 11.87
C LEU A 988 -14.94 21.38 10.33
N PHE A 989 -15.50 22.44 9.75
CA PHE A 989 -15.52 22.63 8.28
C PHE A 989 -14.10 22.64 7.72
N GLN A 990 -13.19 23.42 8.33
CA GLN A 990 -11.78 23.49 7.96
C GLN A 990 -11.09 22.13 8.10
N THR A 991 -11.42 21.33 9.11
CA THR A 991 -10.90 19.97 9.31
C THR A 991 -11.38 19.00 8.22
N PHE A 992 -12.66 19.07 7.81
CA PHE A 992 -13.19 18.23 6.75
C PHE A 992 -12.77 18.67 5.33
N CYS A 993 -12.54 19.97 5.10
CA CYS A 993 -12.33 20.61 3.80
C CYS A 993 -10.91 21.21 3.60
N GLN A 994 -9.99 20.98 4.54
CA GLN A 994 -8.64 21.53 4.64
C GLN A 994 -7.91 21.65 3.29
N ASN A 995 -7.97 20.57 2.50
CA ASN A 995 -7.22 20.44 1.26
C ASN A 995 -7.98 21.05 0.06
N ASP A 996 -9.31 20.94 0.04
CA ASP A 996 -10.17 21.47 -1.03
C ASP A 996 -10.02 22.98 -1.20
N ILE A 997 -9.95 23.71 -0.08
CA ILE A 997 -9.76 25.16 -0.04
C ILE A 997 -8.52 25.57 -0.86
N LEU A 998 -7.38 24.92 -0.61
CA LEU A 998 -6.14 25.15 -1.35
C LEU A 998 -6.28 24.73 -2.82
N TRP A 999 -6.85 23.55 -3.07
CA TRP A 999 -6.96 23.00 -4.42
C TRP A 999 -7.85 23.84 -5.33
N ASP A 1000 -8.94 24.39 -4.80
CA ASP A 1000 -9.91 25.18 -5.53
C ASP A 1000 -9.43 26.63 -5.74
N ALA A 1001 -8.73 27.21 -4.75
CA ALA A 1001 -8.00 28.46 -4.94
C ALA A 1001 -6.91 28.33 -6.04
N LEU A 1002 -6.17 27.20 -6.07
CA LEU A 1002 -5.22 26.89 -7.14
C LEU A 1002 -5.93 26.61 -8.50
N SER A 1003 -7.14 26.06 -8.50
CA SER A 1003 -7.95 25.84 -9.71
C SER A 1003 -8.43 27.16 -10.31
N VAL A 1004 -8.84 28.12 -9.47
CA VAL A 1004 -9.14 29.50 -9.87
C VAL A 1004 -7.88 30.18 -10.43
N CYS A 1005 -6.70 30.00 -9.81
CA CYS A 1005 -5.43 30.47 -10.39
C CYS A 1005 -5.13 29.85 -11.77
N GLY A 1006 -5.45 28.57 -11.98
CA GLY A 1006 -5.38 27.92 -13.30
C GLY A 1006 -6.26 28.61 -14.35
N TYR A 1007 -7.52 28.89 -13.99
CA TYR A 1007 -8.44 29.62 -14.86
C TYR A 1007 -7.96 31.06 -15.16
N ILE A 1008 -7.39 31.75 -14.16
CA ILE A 1008 -6.75 33.07 -14.34
C ILE A 1008 -5.55 32.99 -15.30
N ARG A 1009 -4.77 31.90 -15.29
CA ARG A 1009 -3.69 31.65 -16.26
C ARG A 1009 -4.24 31.47 -17.67
N LEU A 1010 -5.19 30.55 -17.87
CA LEU A 1010 -5.78 30.26 -19.19
C LEU A 1010 -6.43 31.51 -19.82
N SER A 1011 -7.22 32.26 -19.06
CA SER A 1011 -7.83 33.51 -19.52
C SER A 1011 -6.81 34.62 -19.83
N SER A 1012 -5.62 34.58 -19.24
CA SER A 1012 -4.53 35.51 -19.56
C SER A 1012 -3.72 35.10 -20.80
N GLN A 1013 -3.79 33.83 -21.20
CA GLN A 1013 -3.16 33.31 -22.43
C GLN A 1013 -4.10 33.45 -23.64
N ARG A 1014 -5.42 33.27 -23.46
CA ARG A 1014 -6.44 33.31 -24.53
C ARG A 1014 -6.82 34.71 -25.04
N ASN A 1015 -5.90 35.67 -25.01
CA ASN A 1015 -6.08 37.05 -25.49
C ASN A 1015 -6.21 37.18 -27.04
N ILE A 1016 -6.54 36.07 -27.72
CA ILE A 1016 -6.85 35.94 -29.15
C ILE A 1016 -8.38 35.87 -29.38
N PHE A 1017 -9.17 35.50 -28.37
CA PHE A 1017 -10.62 35.31 -28.48
C PHE A 1017 -11.44 36.60 -28.69
N GLU A 1018 -10.82 37.79 -28.62
CA GLU A 1018 -11.45 39.07 -28.98
C GLU A 1018 -11.26 39.45 -30.46
N SER A 1019 -10.48 38.67 -31.23
CA SER A 1019 -10.05 39.05 -32.59
C SER A 1019 -11.04 38.75 -33.72
N GLN A 1020 -12.09 37.97 -33.50
CA GLN A 1020 -13.07 37.62 -34.56
C GLN A 1020 -14.51 37.73 -34.05
N LYS A 1021 -15.27 38.66 -34.64
CA LYS A 1021 -16.73 38.77 -34.48
C LYS A 1021 -17.44 37.83 -35.45
N SER A 1022 -18.21 36.88 -34.95
CA SER A 1022 -19.48 36.48 -35.59
C SER A 1022 -20.42 35.86 -34.55
N ASP A 1023 -21.71 36.14 -34.67
CA ASP A 1023 -22.70 35.80 -33.65
C ASP A 1023 -23.02 34.29 -33.60
N ARG A 1024 -22.94 33.68 -32.41
CA ARG A 1024 -24.15 33.29 -31.63
C ARG A 1024 -23.83 32.56 -30.32
N ALA A 1025 -24.44 33.05 -29.24
CA ALA A 1025 -24.86 32.31 -28.04
C ALA A 1025 -23.87 31.32 -27.39
N LEU A 1026 -22.94 31.85 -26.57
CA LEU A 1026 -22.56 31.20 -25.31
C LEU A 1026 -22.54 32.26 -24.19
N GLY A 1027 -22.83 31.84 -22.96
CA GLY A 1027 -23.13 32.76 -21.85
C GLY A 1027 -21.96 33.66 -21.43
N SER A 1028 -22.27 34.90 -21.08
CA SER A 1028 -21.32 35.86 -20.50
C SER A 1028 -20.63 35.30 -19.25
N SER A 1029 -19.30 35.37 -19.19
CA SER A 1029 -18.55 35.03 -17.98
C SER A 1029 -18.77 36.09 -16.90
N THR A 1030 -19.56 35.75 -15.89
CA THR A 1030 -19.96 36.63 -14.76
C THR A 1030 -18.79 37.17 -13.95
N HIS A 1031 -17.66 36.47 -13.90
CA HIS A 1031 -16.51 36.83 -13.07
C HIS A 1031 -15.37 37.46 -13.88
N SER A 1032 -15.08 38.74 -13.63
CA SER A 1032 -13.90 39.40 -14.19
C SER A 1032 -12.61 38.86 -13.57
N LYS A 1033 -11.46 38.99 -14.26
CA LYS A 1033 -10.15 38.61 -13.69
C LYS A 1033 -9.90 39.29 -12.33
N ALA A 1034 -10.36 40.53 -12.13
CA ALA A 1034 -10.25 41.27 -10.87
C ALA A 1034 -11.23 40.81 -9.76
N SER A 1035 -12.30 40.08 -10.10
CA SER A 1035 -13.15 39.38 -9.11
C SER A 1035 -12.46 38.10 -8.64
N LEU A 1036 -12.03 37.23 -9.57
CA LEU A 1036 -11.32 35.99 -9.26
C LEU A 1036 -10.04 36.23 -8.47
N ILE A 1037 -9.29 37.28 -8.84
CA ILE A 1037 -8.11 37.79 -8.11
C ILE A 1037 -8.42 38.03 -6.64
N ARG A 1038 -9.52 38.75 -6.33
CA ARG A 1038 -9.91 39.10 -4.95
C ARG A 1038 -10.42 37.90 -4.15
N ILE A 1039 -11.10 36.95 -4.79
CA ILE A 1039 -11.56 35.73 -4.12
C ILE A 1039 -10.35 34.92 -3.61
N VAL A 1040 -9.34 34.70 -4.45
CA VAL A 1040 -8.11 33.99 -4.02
C VAL A 1040 -7.28 34.80 -3.02
N GLU A 1041 -7.36 36.14 -3.05
CA GLU A 1041 -6.78 37.01 -2.02
C GLU A 1041 -7.49 36.80 -0.66
N SER A 1042 -8.82 36.83 -0.63
CA SER A 1042 -9.63 36.55 0.57
C SER A 1042 -9.38 35.16 1.15
N THR A 1043 -9.26 34.13 0.29
CA THR A 1043 -8.88 32.78 0.74
C THR A 1043 -7.46 32.74 1.32
N LEU A 1044 -6.50 33.45 0.72
CA LEU A 1044 -5.14 33.54 1.24
C LEU A 1044 -5.11 34.26 2.59
N ASP A 1045 -5.82 35.38 2.71
CA ASP A 1045 -5.92 36.16 3.94
C ASP A 1045 -6.59 35.32 5.06
N SER A 1046 -7.64 34.56 4.75
CA SER A 1046 -8.29 33.60 5.68
C SER A 1046 -7.34 32.49 6.15
N LEU A 1047 -6.54 31.91 5.24
CA LEU A 1047 -5.51 30.93 5.60
C LEU A 1047 -4.39 31.54 6.47
N THR A 1048 -4.00 32.80 6.22
CA THR A 1048 -3.03 33.50 7.10
C THR A 1048 -3.61 33.85 8.47
N ALA A 1049 -4.90 34.16 8.56
CA ALA A 1049 -5.56 34.49 9.82
C ALA A 1049 -5.65 33.28 10.77
N ARG A 1050 -5.77 32.07 10.22
CA ARG A 1050 -5.83 30.81 10.99
C ARG A 1050 -4.47 30.12 11.17
N ILE A 1051 -3.33 30.78 10.93
CA ILE A 1051 -2.00 30.13 10.96
C ILE A 1051 -1.59 29.56 12.34
N SER A 1052 -2.23 30.02 13.41
CA SER A 1052 -2.16 29.48 14.77
C SER A 1052 -2.88 28.15 14.94
N GLU A 1053 -3.89 27.88 14.11
CA GLU A 1053 -4.83 26.78 14.33
C GLU A 1053 -4.32 25.43 13.84
N ALA A 1054 -4.79 24.37 14.50
CA ALA A 1054 -4.49 22.99 14.12
C ALA A 1054 -4.84 22.74 12.64
N GLY A 1055 -3.87 22.21 11.90
CA GLY A 1055 -3.98 21.92 10.46
C GLY A 1055 -3.59 23.04 9.51
N SER A 1056 -3.34 24.26 9.99
CA SER A 1056 -2.83 25.34 9.15
C SER A 1056 -1.35 25.14 8.82
N ASN A 1057 -0.99 25.32 7.54
CA ASN A 1057 0.30 24.90 7.02
C ASN A 1057 0.97 26.01 6.19
N LEU A 1058 2.07 26.55 6.72
CA LEU A 1058 2.82 27.64 6.10
C LEU A 1058 3.21 27.37 4.64
N LYS A 1059 3.52 26.12 4.30
CA LYS A 1059 3.97 25.74 2.94
C LYS A 1059 2.83 25.89 1.92
N ASP A 1060 1.58 25.74 2.34
CA ASP A 1060 0.40 25.87 1.47
C ASP A 1060 -0.01 27.34 1.26
N ILE A 1061 0.12 28.16 2.30
CA ILE A 1061 0.01 29.62 2.21
C ILE A 1061 1.06 30.19 1.25
N LEU A 1062 2.33 29.80 1.42
CA LEU A 1062 3.43 30.20 0.53
C LEU A 1062 3.18 29.76 -0.91
N LEU A 1063 2.74 28.51 -1.11
CA LEU A 1063 2.38 27.99 -2.43
C LEU A 1063 1.29 28.85 -3.09
N LEU A 1064 0.19 29.13 -2.38
CA LEU A 1064 -0.91 29.92 -2.93
C LEU A 1064 -0.49 31.36 -3.21
N ALA A 1065 0.24 32.00 -2.29
CA ALA A 1065 0.75 33.37 -2.46
C ALA A 1065 1.65 33.52 -3.70
N VAL A 1066 2.62 32.62 -3.88
CA VAL A 1066 3.54 32.63 -5.04
C VAL A 1066 2.77 32.33 -6.33
N VAL A 1067 1.93 31.30 -6.35
CA VAL A 1067 1.13 30.95 -7.54
C VAL A 1067 0.22 32.10 -7.95
N LEU A 1068 -0.46 32.73 -6.99
CA LEU A 1068 -1.33 33.89 -7.20
C LEU A 1068 -0.58 35.06 -7.86
N GLN A 1069 0.62 35.40 -7.38
CA GLN A 1069 1.43 36.44 -8.02
C GLN A 1069 1.94 36.02 -9.41
N SER A 1070 2.29 34.75 -9.60
CA SER A 1070 2.74 34.22 -10.91
C SER A 1070 1.68 34.34 -12.01
N VAL A 1071 0.38 34.26 -11.68
CA VAL A 1071 -0.74 34.43 -12.64
C VAL A 1071 -1.29 35.86 -12.71
N ARG A 1072 -0.92 36.72 -11.76
CA ARG A 1072 -1.17 38.17 -11.79
C ARG A 1072 -0.14 38.91 -12.64
N ALA A 1073 1.13 38.51 -12.59
CA ALA A 1073 2.23 39.25 -13.18
C ALA A 1073 2.22 39.25 -14.72
N ARG A 1074 2.47 40.44 -15.28
CA ARG A 1074 2.77 40.71 -16.71
C ARG A 1074 4.07 41.52 -16.75
N GLY A 1075 4.97 41.25 -17.69
CA GLY A 1075 6.30 41.89 -17.78
C GLY A 1075 7.41 40.87 -18.08
N SER A 1076 8.67 41.26 -17.86
CA SER A 1076 9.84 40.37 -17.97
C SER A 1076 9.87 39.32 -16.84
N THR A 1077 10.74 38.31 -16.97
CA THR A 1077 10.98 37.29 -15.92
C THR A 1077 11.42 37.92 -14.59
N GLN A 1078 12.29 38.94 -14.63
CA GLN A 1078 12.74 39.67 -13.43
C GLN A 1078 11.56 40.30 -12.67
N VAL A 1079 10.70 41.07 -13.36
CA VAL A 1079 9.52 41.72 -12.74
C VAL A 1079 8.49 40.70 -12.23
N GLN A 1080 8.46 39.49 -12.80
CA GLN A 1080 7.65 38.38 -12.28
C GLN A 1080 8.25 37.79 -11.00
N GLY A 1081 9.58 37.62 -10.94
CA GLY A 1081 10.30 37.19 -9.73
C GLY A 1081 10.17 38.18 -8.57
N GLU A 1082 10.34 39.47 -8.83
CA GLU A 1082 10.15 40.54 -7.84
C GLU A 1082 8.74 40.52 -7.22
N ARG A 1083 7.70 40.32 -8.03
CA ARG A 1083 6.31 40.20 -7.54
C ARG A 1083 6.06 38.93 -6.74
N MET A 1084 6.66 37.80 -7.13
CA MET A 1084 6.56 36.55 -6.36
C MET A 1084 7.29 36.68 -5.00
N SER A 1085 8.43 37.38 -4.97
CA SER A 1085 9.15 37.74 -3.74
C SER A 1085 8.29 38.62 -2.83
N GLN A 1086 7.70 39.69 -3.36
CA GLN A 1086 6.79 40.57 -2.59
C GLN A 1086 5.58 39.79 -2.04
N GLY A 1087 5.00 38.88 -2.84
CA GLY A 1087 3.91 38.01 -2.40
C GLY A 1087 4.28 37.09 -1.24
N ALA A 1088 5.43 36.42 -1.34
CA ALA A 1088 5.95 35.56 -0.28
C ALA A 1088 6.24 36.35 1.01
N SER A 1089 6.97 37.48 0.91
CA SER A 1089 7.28 38.32 2.07
C SER A 1089 6.02 38.90 2.73
N LYS A 1090 4.99 39.31 1.96
CA LYS A 1090 3.70 39.75 2.52
C LYS A 1090 3.01 38.62 3.28
N ALA A 1091 2.89 37.43 2.68
CA ALA A 1091 2.22 36.29 3.31
C ALA A 1091 2.94 35.83 4.60
N LEU A 1092 4.27 35.83 4.62
CA LEU A 1092 5.06 35.55 5.82
C LEU A 1092 4.87 36.61 6.91
N SER A 1093 4.85 37.90 6.52
CA SER A 1093 4.63 39.01 7.45
C SER A 1093 3.24 38.94 8.09
N ALA A 1094 2.21 38.56 7.32
CA ALA A 1094 0.86 38.31 7.83
C ALA A 1094 0.83 37.11 8.79
N CYS A 1095 1.45 35.98 8.42
CA CYS A 1095 1.54 34.82 9.33
C CYS A 1095 2.21 35.20 10.66
N ARG A 1096 3.33 35.92 10.61
CA ARG A 1096 4.04 36.45 11.79
C ARG A 1096 3.13 37.31 12.66
N GLN A 1097 2.36 38.22 12.05
CA GLN A 1097 1.43 39.11 12.75
C GLN A 1097 0.30 38.36 13.45
N HIS A 1098 -0.20 37.25 12.89
CA HIS A 1098 -1.22 36.41 13.53
C HIS A 1098 -0.66 35.47 14.62
N LEU A 1099 0.60 35.01 14.50
CA LEU A 1099 1.21 34.14 15.52
C LEU A 1099 1.69 34.89 16.77
N LEU A 1100 2.13 36.15 16.63
CA LEU A 1100 2.69 36.91 17.75
C LEU A 1100 1.71 37.07 18.95
N PRO A 1101 0.41 37.39 18.77
CA PRO A 1101 -0.56 37.39 19.86
C PRO A 1101 -0.78 36.01 20.48
N ALA A 1102 -0.96 34.96 19.67
CA ALA A 1102 -1.25 33.62 20.17
C ALA A 1102 -0.11 33.05 21.04
N VAL A 1103 1.14 33.24 20.61
CA VAL A 1103 2.32 32.85 21.41
C VAL A 1103 2.44 33.71 22.69
N ALA A 1104 2.02 34.98 22.66
CA ALA A 1104 2.01 35.84 23.84
C ALA A 1104 0.92 35.46 24.85
N GLU A 1105 -0.25 35.00 24.40
CA GLU A 1105 -1.35 34.58 25.28
C GLU A 1105 -1.04 33.30 26.07
N ASP A 1106 -0.39 32.29 25.46
CA ASP A 1106 0.15 31.14 26.21
C ASP A 1106 1.36 31.52 27.10
N SER A 1107 2.12 32.56 26.72
CA SER A 1107 3.29 33.03 27.50
C SER A 1107 2.93 33.96 28.66
N LEU A 1108 1.65 34.33 28.84
CA LEU A 1108 1.20 35.44 29.71
C LEU A 1108 1.16 35.12 31.21
N ALA A 1109 2.09 34.29 31.68
CA ALA A 1109 2.43 34.15 33.10
C ALA A 1109 3.16 35.39 33.69
N LEU A 1110 3.57 36.36 32.85
CA LEU A 1110 4.30 37.56 33.25
C LEU A 1110 3.85 38.83 32.50
N SER A 1111 3.77 39.94 33.24
CA SER A 1111 3.65 41.35 32.81
C SER A 1111 2.56 41.72 31.77
N LEU A 1112 1.39 42.12 32.28
CA LEU A 1112 0.38 42.88 31.52
C LEU A 1112 0.85 44.28 31.07
N THR A 1113 1.94 44.79 31.64
CA THR A 1113 2.40 46.18 31.47
C THR A 1113 2.93 46.45 30.06
N ASP A 1114 3.67 45.51 29.49
CA ASP A 1114 4.34 45.68 28.19
C ASP A 1114 3.37 45.53 27.02
N PHE A 1115 2.37 44.65 27.17
CA PHE A 1115 1.30 44.44 26.19
C PHE A 1115 0.45 45.72 25.98
N ALA A 1116 0.20 46.47 27.05
CA ALA A 1116 -0.51 47.75 27.01
C ALA A 1116 0.23 48.86 26.24
N GLN A 1117 1.54 48.70 26.02
CA GLN A 1117 2.36 49.65 25.26
C GLN A 1117 2.39 49.32 23.76
N MET A 1118 2.27 48.04 23.37
CA MET A 1118 2.15 47.64 21.95
C MET A 1118 0.83 48.12 21.31
N LEU A 1119 -0.30 47.95 22.01
CA LEU A 1119 -1.64 48.27 21.51
C LEU A 1119 -1.85 49.74 21.10
N GLN A 1120 -0.97 50.65 21.50
CA GLN A 1120 -1.05 52.08 21.16
C GLN A 1120 -0.57 52.39 19.72
N THR A 1121 -0.05 51.41 18.98
CA THR A 1121 0.53 51.61 17.63
C THR A 1121 -0.28 51.00 16.48
N THR A 1122 -1.29 50.18 16.76
CA THR A 1122 -2.14 49.53 15.74
C THR A 1122 -3.24 50.45 15.22
N GLN A 1123 -2.99 51.14 14.10
CA GLN A 1123 -4.05 51.57 13.17
C GLN A 1123 -4.25 50.53 12.06
N PRO A 1124 -5.50 50.34 11.57
CA PRO A 1124 -5.79 49.34 10.54
C PRO A 1124 -5.22 49.75 9.18
N MET A 1125 -4.48 48.83 8.54
CA MET A 1125 -4.12 48.96 7.13
C MET A 1125 -5.35 48.69 6.24
N PHE A 1126 -6.18 49.72 6.00
CA PHE A 1126 -6.84 50.04 4.71
C PHE A 1126 -7.87 51.16 4.94
N THR A 1127 -7.68 52.31 4.30
CA THR A 1127 -8.76 53.26 4.01
C THR A 1127 -9.34 52.99 2.62
N SER A 1128 -10.58 53.40 2.36
CA SER A 1128 -11.35 53.03 1.16
C SER A 1128 -10.86 53.63 -0.16
N ASP A 1129 -9.98 54.63 -0.12
CA ASP A 1129 -9.86 55.60 -1.21
C ASP A 1129 -8.61 55.34 -2.06
N GLY A 1130 -8.84 54.79 -3.25
CA GLY A 1130 -7.80 54.31 -4.15
C GLY A 1130 -7.00 55.39 -4.89
N GLN A 1131 -6.17 56.15 -4.16
CA GLN A 1131 -5.03 56.91 -4.71
C GLN A 1131 -4.03 57.30 -3.61
N GLY A 1132 -2.83 56.71 -3.62
CA GLY A 1132 -1.79 56.99 -2.61
C GLY A 1132 -0.39 56.58 -3.07
N SER A 1133 0.60 57.42 -2.77
CA SER A 1133 2.02 57.19 -3.10
C SER A 1133 2.63 56.10 -2.23
N PHE A 1134 3.54 55.28 -2.80
CA PHE A 1134 4.41 54.41 -2.00
C PHE A 1134 5.32 55.25 -1.10
N THR A 1135 5.27 55.03 0.22
CA THR A 1135 6.28 55.46 1.19
C THR A 1135 7.06 54.24 1.70
N SER A 1136 8.30 54.09 1.24
CA SER A 1136 9.13 52.91 1.51
C SER A 1136 9.84 52.95 2.87
N SER A 1137 9.10 53.11 3.97
CA SER A 1137 9.66 53.02 5.34
C SER A 1137 8.57 52.87 6.42
N ALA A 1138 8.11 51.65 6.64
CA ALA A 1138 7.27 51.30 7.79
C ALA A 1138 7.53 49.84 8.24
N GLN A 1139 8.80 49.50 8.47
CA GLN A 1139 9.09 48.35 9.34
C GLN A 1139 8.59 48.72 10.75
N LEU A 1140 7.50 48.08 11.18
CA LEU A 1140 7.20 47.97 12.60
C LEU A 1140 8.25 47.05 13.22
N ASN A 1141 9.38 47.67 13.57
CA ASN A 1141 10.37 47.05 14.42
C ASN A 1141 9.68 46.75 15.75
N LEU A 1142 9.49 45.46 16.05
CA LEU A 1142 9.50 45.03 17.44
C LEU A 1142 10.79 45.58 18.07
N PRO A 1143 10.80 45.99 19.35
CA PRO A 1143 12.04 46.31 20.03
C PRO A 1143 13.02 45.14 19.84
N GLU A 1144 14.27 45.42 19.41
CA GLU A 1144 15.33 44.40 19.34
C GLU A 1144 15.47 43.69 20.71
N ASP A 1145 15.19 44.46 21.75
CA ASP A 1145 15.05 44.07 23.14
C ASP A 1145 14.00 42.97 23.42
N PHE A 1146 12.92 42.74 22.65
CA PHE A 1146 11.91 41.74 23.06
C PHE A 1146 12.49 40.33 23.10
N LEU A 1147 13.24 39.95 22.04
CA LEU A 1147 13.96 38.68 22.02
C LEU A 1147 15.23 38.74 22.89
N ALA A 1148 15.91 39.89 23.00
CA ALA A 1148 17.15 39.99 23.78
C ALA A 1148 16.94 40.01 25.31
N GLN A 1149 15.85 40.60 25.80
CA GLN A 1149 15.44 40.59 27.21
C GLN A 1149 15.02 39.18 27.63
N SER A 1150 14.25 38.48 26.79
CA SER A 1150 13.98 37.04 26.95
C SER A 1150 15.15 36.21 26.40
N SER A 1151 16.30 36.30 27.08
CA SER A 1151 17.57 35.70 26.63
C SER A 1151 17.50 34.20 26.29
N ALA A 1152 16.57 33.46 26.89
CA ALA A 1152 16.26 32.08 26.51
C ALA A 1152 15.65 31.97 25.09
N LEU A 1153 14.66 32.80 24.75
CA LEU A 1153 14.00 32.78 23.43
C LEU A 1153 14.97 33.14 22.30
N ALA A 1154 15.83 34.14 22.49
CA ALA A 1154 16.84 34.49 21.47
C ALA A 1154 17.85 33.36 21.24
N MET A 1155 18.29 32.65 22.29
CA MET A 1155 19.17 31.48 22.15
C MET A 1155 18.46 30.33 21.42
N GLU A 1156 17.19 30.05 21.73
CA GLU A 1156 16.43 29.00 21.05
C GLU A 1156 16.13 29.33 19.59
N PHE A 1157 15.74 30.57 19.27
CA PHE A 1157 15.54 31.03 17.89
C PHE A 1157 16.84 30.91 17.06
N SER A 1158 17.97 31.29 17.64
CA SER A 1158 19.30 31.16 17.02
C SER A 1158 19.70 29.70 16.73
N ASN A 1159 19.08 28.73 17.42
CA ASN A 1159 19.34 27.30 17.28
C ASN A 1159 18.34 26.57 16.36
N PHE A 1160 17.34 27.25 15.76
CA PHE A 1160 16.30 26.60 14.96
C PHE A 1160 16.82 26.12 13.58
N GLN A 1161 17.16 24.84 13.47
CA GLN A 1161 17.73 24.24 12.25
C GLN A 1161 16.66 23.52 11.41
N GLY A 1162 16.01 24.26 10.49
CA GLY A 1162 15.11 23.67 9.50
C GLY A 1162 14.85 24.57 8.30
N ASP A 1163 14.99 24.04 7.08
CA ASP A 1163 14.77 24.81 5.85
C ASP A 1163 13.28 25.13 5.65
N PRO A 1164 12.90 26.43 5.60
CA PRO A 1164 11.51 26.86 5.45
C PRO A 1164 10.84 26.43 4.14
N PHE A 1165 11.59 26.25 3.04
CA PHE A 1165 11.04 26.03 1.69
C PHE A 1165 11.07 24.56 1.23
N ILE A 1166 11.56 23.64 2.06
CA ILE A 1166 11.43 22.20 1.77
C ILE A 1166 9.96 21.77 1.91
N PHE A 1167 9.29 21.70 0.76
CA PHE A 1167 8.13 20.85 0.52
C PHE A 1167 8.60 19.40 0.64
N GLU A 1168 8.25 18.75 1.76
CA GLU A 1168 8.86 17.49 2.18
C GLU A 1168 8.46 16.28 1.31
N ASN A 1169 9.31 15.26 1.17
CA ASN A 1169 10.48 14.94 2.02
C ASN A 1169 11.82 15.21 1.34
N ASN A 1170 12.68 16.02 1.97
CA ASN A 1170 14.15 15.94 1.82
C ASN A 1170 14.78 15.41 3.12
N SER A 1171 14.19 15.79 4.25
CA SER A 1171 14.21 15.14 5.56
C SER A 1171 13.54 13.76 5.55
N PHE A 1172 14.17 12.80 6.22
CA PHE A 1172 13.52 11.62 6.80
C PHE A 1172 13.88 11.62 8.29
N THR A 1173 13.46 12.67 8.97
CA THR A 1173 13.61 12.87 10.41
C THR A 1173 12.56 12.03 11.14
N TRP A 1174 12.96 10.81 11.50
CA TRP A 1174 12.60 10.27 12.81
C TRP A 1174 13.70 10.76 13.75
N ASP A 1175 13.43 11.84 14.48
CA ASP A 1175 14.39 12.39 15.44
C ASP A 1175 14.06 11.92 16.85
N VAL A 1176 15.06 11.26 17.45
CA VAL A 1176 15.31 11.01 18.89
C VAL A 1176 14.28 10.15 19.64
#